data_AF-A0A7C4QWI8-F1
#
_entry.id   AF-A0A7C4QWI8-F1
#
_cell.length_a   1.000
_cell.length_b   1.000
_cell.length_c   1.000
_cell.angle_alpha   90.00
_cell.angle_beta   90.00
_cell.angle_gamma   90.00
#
_symmetry.space_group_name_H-M   'P 1'
#
loop_
_entity.id
_entity.type
_entity.pdbx_description
1 polymer ?
#
loop_
_entity_poly.entity_id
_entity_poly.type
_entity_poly.pdbx_seq_one_letter_code
_entity_poly.pdbx_strand_id
1 'polypeptide(L)'
;MLAGMRRVSGSGKSFFHTVSAGWLLMACCQWPSWIGLAQAPVIVTQPAGRTVRPGQSVGFSVEARGEPPLSYLWRKNQAPQGGTNASLAFPSVTLADAGDYEVVVVNPAGSATSGVARLVVKATGPVFSVEPTNRLACSGESVSLVAAADFGVTYQWQYQGTNLPGATQARLDLAPVSPSHAGPYRVIATDISGAITSAVANLTVDPLLPVITFHPLNARSGDGSTITLRAAAFSCSPTTWQWRRHGTNLPGITQAQWDMPVLPQTTGKYDVVVANANGAVTSLTATVESYQEPPAILANPLSREVYAGSQVTFSANASGWPPPSFQWFFQGQPVPGAVSPSYSLYADSTNQSGAYFAVASNPAGAATTQVAHLTVQVVPPSLVAESSSQDVAVGESALLWVNAGGWPPPVYQWFFNGQPLAGATNFHLWREPAGPEHEGAYQVVASNNGGATTGAVTWLTVHSNTPLDRWHWRLPQPQGNDLQAVVWGGGRWLAVGRGGALVTSADEGQNWQARRLGRAHLYQAAAGLGQWVAVGSVDLPGRAVPRLLLSSNGLDWEPVETGSSRVSPYNDVAFGNGRFVVAGAGNTLLLSTNGRSWTEQVKSGGAVDRVAFANGHFVALGGNGSISADGIHWTNWNLPGSVAWQDLTYGNGRYVACGLLYDAGAGGYVLQVYSSSDGLIWKGANLAAGYHPRLAVAFGAGRFVLAGGSGRGLLMHSSDGSQWQDRSPSAGGELYGVGFANGLFVAVGDGGSMRVSNDGVNWTVRHPGGEAGLGALAQGGGFCVAAGEQGSLLVSRDGRRWNSVPTGVTNHLRAVVFGGDRFVAVGDADNAGMCLLRGGAGGPWERVFHPGAANLHGAAFGQGLFVAVGDGGTVLTSPDTFSWSNRLAGDGRRLRAVVRGDNQFVAVGEQSVVVASADGVAWTVRKAGDPGDPELQTVACGRGLYLAGGKNGLLLRSSNGLDWDTLSAPGAGHIEHLTYGFDRFLAVGQDGWMASTTNGLHWVQHAGGAAHDLRAALFFDGAFLAAGRQQTLLQSGFMGPPRLRSLGRSGWLGFRIEIQAEEGSVWMIQNSSNLQDWRDLLWFEAGEEPLAFFDLAGPAQPACFFRARRP
;
A
#
# COMPACT_ATOMS: atom_id res chain seq x y z
N MET A 1 -49.84 12.68 12.58
CA MET A 1 -49.20 13.18 13.82
C MET A 1 -47.78 12.67 13.85
N LEU A 2 -46.70 13.44 14.04
CA LEU A 2 -46.37 14.87 13.81
C LEU A 2 -44.92 14.85 13.25
N ALA A 3 -44.52 15.57 12.20
CA ALA A 3 -44.34 17.02 12.06
C ALA A 3 -43.32 17.63 13.05
N GLY A 4 -42.17 18.14 12.56
CA GLY A 4 -41.15 18.83 13.38
C GLY A 4 -39.83 19.17 12.67
N MET A 5 -39.74 20.32 12.01
CA MET A 5 -38.59 20.78 11.20
C MET A 5 -37.33 21.21 11.99
N ARG A 6 -36.15 21.26 11.30
CA ARG A 6 -35.04 22.29 11.29
C ARG A 6 -33.63 21.61 11.19
N ARG A 7 -32.55 22.17 10.60
CA ARG A 7 -32.27 23.47 9.91
C ARG A 7 -30.99 23.40 9.01
N VAL A 8 -31.03 24.03 7.82
CA VAL A 8 -30.03 24.99 7.21
C VAL A 8 -28.77 24.57 6.40
N SER A 9 -28.49 25.39 5.35
CA SER A 9 -27.29 25.52 4.45
C SER A 9 -27.00 24.38 3.44
N GLY A 10 -26.48 24.60 2.21
CA GLY A 10 -26.25 25.82 1.40
C GLY A 10 -25.04 25.68 0.42
N SER A 11 -24.85 26.42 -0.70
CA SER A 11 -25.76 27.24 -1.55
C SER A 11 -25.03 27.88 -2.77
N GLY A 12 -25.42 27.57 -4.02
CA GLY A 12 -24.96 28.25 -5.28
C GLY A 12 -25.70 27.68 -6.53
N LYS A 13 -25.91 28.29 -7.71
CA LYS A 13 -25.52 29.53 -8.49
C LYS A 13 -25.04 29.06 -9.90
N SER A 14 -25.41 29.60 -11.09
CA SER A 14 -26.35 30.67 -11.54
C SER A 14 -26.58 30.71 -13.09
N PHE A 15 -27.59 31.50 -13.55
CA PHE A 15 -27.71 32.28 -14.84
C PHE A 15 -28.00 31.58 -16.21
N PHE A 16 -28.61 32.20 -17.27
CA PHE A 16 -28.95 33.63 -17.64
C PHE A 16 -30.28 33.85 -18.47
N HIS A 17 -31.16 34.80 -18.03
CA HIS A 17 -32.01 35.82 -18.74
C HIS A 17 -33.26 35.62 -19.70
N THR A 18 -33.58 36.59 -20.60
CA THR A 18 -34.94 37.22 -20.92
C THR A 18 -35.01 37.93 -22.33
N VAL A 19 -36.01 38.68 -22.92
CA VAL A 19 -37.18 39.53 -22.48
C VAL A 19 -38.26 39.87 -23.61
N SER A 20 -39.55 40.07 -23.23
CA SER A 20 -40.65 41.06 -23.58
C SER A 20 -41.02 41.75 -24.96
N ALA A 21 -42.35 41.72 -25.31
CA ALA A 21 -43.37 42.81 -25.59
C ALA A 21 -43.52 43.75 -26.87
N GLY A 22 -44.78 44.01 -27.36
CA GLY A 22 -45.34 45.37 -27.76
C GLY A 22 -46.09 45.71 -29.12
N TRP A 23 -47.43 46.03 -29.10
CA TRP A 23 -48.28 47.03 -29.87
C TRP A 23 -48.41 47.10 -31.47
N LEU A 24 -49.17 47.95 -32.26
CA LEU A 24 -50.19 49.07 -32.13
C LEU A 24 -51.02 49.46 -33.45
N LEU A 25 -52.28 50.00 -33.37
CA LEU A 25 -53.04 51.02 -34.24
C LEU A 25 -53.46 50.75 -35.76
N MET A 26 -54.28 51.52 -36.57
CA MET A 26 -55.07 52.82 -36.57
C MET A 26 -56.17 53.00 -37.72
N ALA A 27 -57.06 54.04 -37.66
CA ALA A 27 -57.82 54.81 -38.74
C ALA A 27 -59.11 54.22 -39.45
N CYS A 28 -60.00 54.89 -40.24
CA CYS A 28 -60.18 56.27 -40.83
C CYS A 28 -61.68 56.65 -41.21
N CYS A 29 -61.98 57.77 -41.96
CA CYS A 29 -63.31 58.47 -42.15
C CYS A 29 -63.52 59.20 -43.56
N GLN A 30 -64.60 59.90 -44.04
CA GLN A 30 -66.12 60.03 -43.92
C GLN A 30 -66.74 61.12 -44.92
N TRP A 31 -68.11 61.25 -45.06
CA TRP A 31 -68.99 62.44 -45.46
C TRP A 31 -69.65 62.65 -46.91
N PRO A 32 -70.78 63.46 -47.07
CA PRO A 32 -71.70 63.48 -48.27
C PRO A 32 -72.31 64.85 -48.80
N SER A 33 -73.26 64.80 -49.78
CA SER A 33 -74.43 65.72 -50.10
C SER A 33 -74.23 67.07 -50.88
N TRP A 34 -75.20 67.70 -51.60
CA TRP A 34 -76.42 67.34 -52.41
C TRP A 34 -76.95 68.59 -53.23
N ILE A 35 -77.59 68.42 -54.41
CA ILE A 35 -78.61 69.32 -55.05
C ILE A 35 -79.27 68.59 -56.26
N GLY A 36 -80.51 68.92 -56.68
CA GLY A 36 -81.38 68.04 -57.50
C GLY A 36 -81.93 68.56 -58.86
N LEU A 37 -82.65 67.68 -59.57
CA LEU A 37 -83.20 67.84 -60.94
C LEU A 37 -84.61 67.20 -61.08
N ALA A 38 -85.34 67.52 -62.17
CA ALA A 38 -86.67 66.96 -62.47
C ALA A 38 -86.63 65.44 -62.76
N GLN A 39 -87.69 64.71 -62.40
CA GLN A 39 -87.63 63.25 -62.23
C GLN A 39 -88.46 62.46 -63.26
N ALA A 40 -87.77 61.59 -64.00
CA ALA A 40 -88.35 60.48 -64.76
C ALA A 40 -89.10 59.49 -63.84
N PRO A 41 -89.94 58.57 -64.36
CA PRO A 41 -90.69 57.65 -63.53
C PRO A 41 -89.73 56.69 -62.82
N VAL A 42 -89.76 56.68 -61.49
CA VAL A 42 -89.06 55.70 -60.65
C VAL A 42 -90.12 54.75 -60.09
N ILE A 43 -89.96 53.46 -60.34
CA ILE A 43 -90.84 52.44 -59.77
C ILE A 43 -90.41 52.19 -58.32
N VAL A 44 -91.28 52.62 -57.40
CA VAL A 44 -91.09 52.56 -55.95
C VAL A 44 -91.53 51.20 -55.41
N THR A 45 -92.71 50.75 -55.84
CA THR A 45 -93.26 49.44 -55.49
C THR A 45 -93.26 48.59 -56.75
N GLN A 46 -92.34 47.63 -56.82
CA GLN A 46 -92.26 46.66 -57.92
C GLN A 46 -93.44 45.68 -57.87
N PRO A 47 -93.97 45.20 -59.02
CA PRO A 47 -94.94 44.12 -59.01
C PRO A 47 -94.29 42.84 -58.48
N ALA A 48 -94.92 42.22 -57.49
CA ALA A 48 -94.46 40.96 -56.92
C ALA A 48 -94.93 39.78 -57.77
N GLY A 49 -94.04 38.82 -58.07
CA GLY A 49 -94.41 37.54 -58.66
C GLY A 49 -95.42 36.78 -57.80
N ARG A 50 -96.28 35.98 -58.44
CA ARG A 50 -97.39 35.26 -57.79
C ARG A 50 -97.43 33.81 -58.27
N THR A 51 -97.67 32.88 -57.34
CA THR A 51 -98.11 31.52 -57.67
C THR A 51 -99.59 31.40 -57.32
N VAL A 52 -100.39 30.95 -58.27
CA VAL A 52 -101.86 30.76 -58.14
C VAL A 52 -102.30 29.47 -58.83
N ARG A 53 -103.57 29.10 -58.68
CA ARG A 53 -104.22 28.03 -59.46
C ARG A 53 -105.15 28.60 -60.54
N PRO A 54 -105.48 27.83 -61.60
CA PRO A 54 -106.51 28.23 -62.54
C PRO A 54 -107.83 28.56 -61.84
N GLY A 55 -108.55 29.57 -62.32
CA GLY A 55 -109.80 30.06 -61.73
C GLY A 55 -109.63 31.11 -60.63
N GLN A 56 -108.42 31.32 -60.08
CA GLN A 56 -108.17 32.37 -59.09
C GLN A 56 -107.97 33.73 -59.76
N SER A 57 -108.42 34.80 -59.09
CA SER A 57 -108.07 36.17 -59.49
C SER A 57 -106.64 36.51 -59.05
N VAL A 58 -105.87 37.18 -59.91
CA VAL A 58 -104.54 37.72 -59.55
C VAL A 58 -104.38 39.14 -60.05
N GLY A 59 -103.79 40.00 -59.22
CA GLY A 59 -103.41 41.35 -59.57
C GLY A 59 -101.90 41.55 -59.47
N PHE A 60 -101.30 42.06 -60.54
CA PHE A 60 -100.02 42.75 -60.48
C PHE A 60 -100.29 44.25 -60.36
N SER A 61 -99.51 44.93 -59.52
CA SER A 61 -99.62 46.36 -59.28
C SER A 61 -98.24 46.95 -59.16
N VAL A 62 -98.02 48.12 -59.75
CA VAL A 62 -96.81 48.92 -59.63
C VAL A 62 -97.16 50.24 -58.96
N GLU A 63 -96.28 50.77 -58.11
CA GLU A 63 -96.30 52.19 -57.73
C GLU A 63 -95.11 52.87 -58.38
N ALA A 64 -95.36 53.89 -59.19
CA ALA A 64 -94.33 54.70 -59.81
C ALA A 64 -94.50 56.18 -59.38
N ARG A 65 -93.38 56.84 -59.12
CA ARG A 65 -93.31 58.27 -58.81
C ARG A 65 -92.41 58.97 -59.82
N GLY A 66 -92.90 60.06 -60.38
CA GLY A 66 -92.25 60.87 -61.39
C GLY A 66 -93.25 61.91 -61.87
N GLU A 67 -92.79 62.91 -62.62
CA GLU A 67 -93.67 64.03 -63.00
C GLU A 67 -94.85 63.54 -63.88
N PRO A 68 -96.12 63.85 -63.55
CA PRO A 68 -97.27 63.42 -64.34
C PRO A 68 -97.31 64.05 -65.75
N PRO A 69 -98.03 63.44 -66.72
CA PRO A 69 -98.77 62.18 -66.63
C PRO A 69 -97.86 60.94 -66.74
N LEU A 70 -98.17 59.92 -65.94
CA LEU A 70 -97.54 58.59 -66.05
C LEU A 70 -98.43 57.67 -66.90
N SER A 71 -97.87 57.16 -68.00
CA SER A 71 -98.51 56.15 -68.86
C SER A 71 -97.91 54.78 -68.60
N TYR A 72 -98.75 53.74 -68.54
CA TYR A 72 -98.32 52.37 -68.23
C TYR A 72 -98.54 51.46 -69.44
N LEU A 73 -97.59 50.57 -69.71
CA LEU A 73 -97.75 49.48 -70.67
C LEU A 73 -97.24 48.17 -70.04
N TRP A 74 -98.16 47.27 -69.73
CA TRP A 74 -97.80 45.93 -69.28
C TRP A 74 -97.28 45.09 -70.45
N ARG A 75 -96.30 44.24 -70.16
CA ARG A 75 -95.76 43.24 -71.08
C ARG A 75 -95.80 41.87 -70.42
N LYS A 76 -96.13 40.84 -71.20
CA LYS A 76 -96.02 39.43 -70.85
C LYS A 76 -94.95 38.81 -71.73
N ASN A 77 -93.93 38.21 -71.14
CA ASN A 77 -92.78 37.63 -71.86
C ASN A 77 -92.21 38.63 -72.90
N GLN A 78 -92.07 39.90 -72.48
CA GLN A 78 -91.70 41.08 -73.30
C GLN A 78 -92.68 41.51 -74.42
N ALA A 79 -93.73 40.74 -74.74
CA ALA A 79 -94.78 41.16 -75.67
C ALA A 79 -95.85 42.04 -74.97
N PRO A 80 -96.41 43.09 -75.60
CA PRO A 80 -97.44 43.93 -74.99
C PRO A 80 -98.69 43.15 -74.57
N GLN A 81 -99.08 43.28 -73.30
CA GLN A 81 -100.32 42.73 -72.73
C GLN A 81 -101.23 43.92 -72.39
N GLY A 82 -102.45 43.94 -72.92
CA GLY A 82 -103.31 45.14 -73.00
C GLY A 82 -103.87 45.72 -71.68
N GLY A 83 -102.99 46.21 -70.80
CA GLY A 83 -103.33 47.01 -69.63
C GLY A 83 -102.59 48.36 -69.65
N THR A 84 -103.32 49.46 -69.45
CA THR A 84 -102.83 50.84 -69.53
C THR A 84 -102.69 51.56 -68.18
N ASN A 85 -102.98 50.85 -67.09
CA ASN A 85 -103.02 51.38 -65.72
C ASN A 85 -101.88 50.86 -64.86
N ALA A 86 -101.69 51.45 -63.67
CA ALA A 86 -100.75 51.00 -62.65
C ALA A 86 -101.00 49.59 -62.09
N SER A 87 -102.06 48.90 -62.53
CA SER A 87 -102.32 47.49 -62.23
C SER A 87 -102.81 46.73 -63.46
N LEU A 88 -102.46 45.44 -63.50
CA LEU A 88 -102.93 44.44 -64.44
C LEU A 88 -103.57 43.32 -63.62
N ALA A 89 -104.87 43.14 -63.77
CA ALA A 89 -105.64 42.14 -63.05
C ALA A 89 -106.24 41.10 -64.02
N PHE A 90 -106.09 39.83 -63.66
CA PHE A 90 -106.77 38.70 -64.28
C PHE A 90 -107.90 38.29 -63.33
N PRO A 91 -109.19 38.50 -63.67
CA PRO A 91 -110.30 38.15 -62.79
C PRO A 91 -110.41 36.63 -62.53
N SER A 92 -109.93 35.84 -63.49
CA SER A 92 -109.81 34.39 -63.43
C SER A 92 -108.61 33.98 -64.29
N VAL A 93 -107.55 33.49 -63.64
CA VAL A 93 -106.30 33.08 -64.28
C VAL A 93 -106.47 31.72 -64.95
N THR A 94 -105.91 31.55 -66.15
CA THR A 94 -105.82 30.26 -66.86
C THR A 94 -104.37 29.75 -66.91
N LEU A 95 -104.14 28.51 -67.33
CA LEU A 95 -102.78 28.02 -67.59
C LEU A 95 -102.06 28.83 -68.70
N ALA A 96 -102.80 29.38 -69.65
CA ALA A 96 -102.24 30.25 -70.69
C ALA A 96 -101.78 31.62 -70.14
N ASP A 97 -102.25 32.01 -68.95
CA ASP A 97 -101.83 33.24 -68.28
C ASP A 97 -100.50 33.08 -67.52
N ALA A 98 -99.96 31.88 -67.35
CA ALA A 98 -98.59 31.70 -66.82
C ALA A 98 -97.54 32.44 -67.69
N GLY A 99 -96.56 33.07 -67.07
CA GLY A 99 -95.52 33.84 -67.77
C GLY A 99 -94.91 34.95 -66.91
N ASP A 100 -93.94 35.66 -67.49
CA ASP A 100 -93.19 36.73 -66.84
C ASP A 100 -93.79 38.09 -67.19
N TYR A 101 -94.33 38.80 -66.19
CA TYR A 101 -95.00 40.09 -66.36
C TYR A 101 -94.13 41.23 -65.88
N GLU A 102 -94.09 42.30 -66.65
CA GLU A 102 -93.40 43.56 -66.33
C GLU A 102 -94.25 44.74 -66.82
N VAL A 103 -93.96 45.94 -66.34
CA VAL A 103 -94.63 47.16 -66.80
C VAL A 103 -93.63 48.25 -67.09
N VAL A 104 -93.75 48.85 -68.28
CA VAL A 104 -93.03 50.07 -68.64
C VAL A 104 -93.89 51.26 -68.24
N VAL A 105 -93.35 52.13 -67.39
CA VAL A 105 -93.97 53.39 -66.98
C VAL A 105 -93.21 54.53 -67.64
N VAL A 106 -93.92 55.43 -68.32
CA VAL A 106 -93.35 56.50 -69.16
C VAL A 106 -93.94 57.86 -68.79
N ASN A 107 -93.11 58.89 -68.76
CA ASN A 107 -93.50 60.30 -68.74
C ASN A 107 -92.59 61.11 -69.71
N PRO A 108 -92.78 62.43 -69.88
CA PRO A 108 -91.94 63.24 -70.77
C PRO A 108 -90.45 63.33 -70.39
N ALA A 109 -90.09 63.02 -69.14
CA ALA A 109 -88.70 63.03 -68.65
C ALA A 109 -87.98 61.67 -68.77
N GLY A 110 -88.69 60.58 -69.06
CA GLY A 110 -88.10 59.27 -69.32
C GLY A 110 -89.04 58.10 -69.05
N SER A 111 -88.47 56.91 -68.89
CA SER A 111 -89.21 55.70 -68.53
C SER A 111 -88.45 54.81 -67.55
N ALA A 112 -89.20 54.03 -66.78
CA ALA A 112 -88.70 52.88 -66.05
C ALA A 112 -89.48 51.63 -66.44
N THR A 113 -88.77 50.51 -66.60
CA THR A 113 -89.38 49.19 -66.67
C THR A 113 -89.31 48.55 -65.29
N SER A 114 -90.37 47.85 -64.88
CA SER A 114 -90.39 47.13 -63.61
C SER A 114 -89.44 45.94 -63.59
N GLY A 115 -89.14 45.44 -62.39
CA GLY A 115 -88.69 44.05 -62.25
C GLY A 115 -89.76 43.08 -62.76
N VAL A 116 -89.33 41.86 -63.10
CA VAL A 116 -90.21 40.81 -63.62
C VAL A 116 -90.98 40.14 -62.50
N ALA A 117 -92.30 40.25 -62.55
CA ALA A 117 -93.27 39.54 -61.75
C ALA A 117 -93.71 38.25 -62.45
N ARG A 118 -93.10 37.11 -62.10
CA ARG A 118 -93.52 35.81 -62.65
C ARG A 118 -94.90 35.42 -62.14
N LEU A 119 -95.84 35.13 -63.05
CA LEU A 119 -97.07 34.39 -62.78
C LEU A 119 -96.82 32.89 -62.99
N VAL A 120 -96.81 32.13 -61.90
CA VAL A 120 -96.81 30.66 -61.94
C VAL A 120 -98.24 30.16 -61.73
N VAL A 121 -98.73 29.31 -62.62
CA VAL A 121 -100.08 28.73 -62.52
C VAL A 121 -99.95 27.22 -62.31
N LYS A 122 -100.20 26.75 -61.07
CA LYS A 122 -100.15 25.33 -60.71
C LYS A 122 -101.54 24.69 -60.85
N ALA A 123 -101.64 23.57 -61.58
CA ALA A 123 -102.92 22.85 -61.80
C ALA A 123 -103.11 21.60 -60.93
N THR A 124 -102.18 21.30 -60.01
CA THR A 124 -102.25 20.14 -59.10
C THR A 124 -102.85 20.52 -57.75
N GLY A 125 -103.53 19.56 -57.12
CA GLY A 125 -103.98 19.66 -55.72
C GLY A 125 -102.82 19.68 -54.71
N PRO A 126 -103.12 19.70 -53.40
CA PRO A 126 -102.09 19.73 -52.36
C PRO A 126 -101.35 18.39 -52.28
N VAL A 127 -100.12 18.43 -51.79
CA VAL A 127 -99.26 17.25 -51.51
C VAL A 127 -98.48 17.53 -50.23
N PHE A 128 -98.26 16.52 -49.37
CA PHE A 128 -97.35 16.62 -48.23
C PHE A 128 -95.89 16.62 -48.72
N SER A 129 -95.13 17.65 -48.33
CA SER A 129 -93.69 17.77 -48.50
C SER A 129 -92.91 17.27 -47.27
N VAL A 130 -93.55 17.22 -46.11
CA VAL A 130 -93.09 16.52 -44.90
C VAL A 130 -94.26 15.72 -44.34
N GLU A 131 -94.10 14.40 -44.29
CA GLU A 131 -95.01 13.47 -43.63
C GLU A 131 -94.65 13.34 -42.15
N PRO A 132 -95.63 13.18 -41.23
CA PRO A 132 -95.34 12.92 -39.84
C PRO A 132 -94.80 11.50 -39.66
N THR A 133 -93.84 11.32 -38.76
CA THR A 133 -93.13 10.04 -38.55
C THR A 133 -93.44 9.43 -37.19
N ASN A 134 -93.33 8.10 -37.10
CA ASN A 134 -93.51 7.36 -35.85
C ASN A 134 -92.55 7.87 -34.76
N ARG A 135 -93.04 7.95 -33.51
CA ARG A 135 -92.28 8.42 -32.35
C ARG A 135 -92.42 7.43 -31.20
N LEU A 136 -91.31 7.07 -30.56
CA LEU A 136 -91.29 6.52 -29.21
C LEU A 136 -91.06 7.68 -28.23
N ALA A 137 -91.74 7.65 -27.09
CA ALA A 137 -91.58 8.62 -26.00
C ALA A 137 -91.87 7.99 -24.63
N CYS A 138 -91.25 8.54 -23.60
CA CYS A 138 -91.47 8.15 -22.22
C CYS A 138 -92.71 8.87 -21.65
N SER A 139 -93.49 8.21 -20.80
CA SER A 139 -94.60 8.87 -20.11
C SER A 139 -94.07 10.02 -19.24
N GLY A 140 -94.53 11.24 -19.52
CA GLY A 140 -94.05 12.49 -18.92
C GLY A 140 -93.32 13.45 -19.88
N GLU A 141 -92.86 12.98 -21.05
CA GLU A 141 -92.11 13.80 -22.00
C GLU A 141 -92.99 14.75 -22.85
N SER A 142 -92.35 15.72 -23.50
CA SER A 142 -92.97 16.57 -24.53
C SER A 142 -92.62 16.04 -25.92
N VAL A 143 -93.63 15.76 -26.75
CA VAL A 143 -93.46 15.18 -28.09
C VAL A 143 -94.08 16.08 -29.15
N SER A 144 -93.34 16.28 -30.24
CA SER A 144 -93.80 17.04 -31.41
C SER A 144 -93.98 16.10 -32.60
N LEU A 145 -95.18 16.11 -33.19
CA LEU A 145 -95.41 15.60 -34.54
C LEU A 145 -95.47 16.80 -35.50
N VAL A 146 -94.82 16.68 -36.65
CA VAL A 146 -94.68 17.77 -37.62
C VAL A 146 -95.01 17.23 -39.01
N ALA A 147 -95.77 18.01 -39.77
CA ALA A 147 -96.08 17.76 -41.16
C ALA A 147 -96.07 19.08 -41.94
N ALA A 148 -95.83 19.03 -43.24
CA ALA A 148 -95.90 20.20 -44.12
C ALA A 148 -96.46 19.78 -45.47
N ALA A 149 -97.32 20.63 -46.04
CA ALA A 149 -97.88 20.47 -47.37
C ALA A 149 -97.74 21.78 -48.18
N ASP A 150 -98.08 21.71 -49.46
CA ASP A 150 -98.02 22.83 -50.41
C ASP A 150 -98.83 24.07 -49.93
N PHE A 151 -98.49 25.26 -50.44
CA PHE A 151 -99.00 26.52 -49.87
C PHE A 151 -100.53 26.68 -49.92
N GLY A 152 -101.10 27.34 -48.90
CA GLY A 152 -102.52 27.72 -48.87
C GLY A 152 -103.49 26.69 -48.28
N VAL A 153 -102.99 25.53 -47.81
CA VAL A 153 -103.81 24.55 -47.09
C VAL A 153 -104.17 25.00 -45.66
N THR A 154 -105.28 24.49 -45.13
CA THR A 154 -105.52 24.39 -43.69
C THR A 154 -105.20 22.99 -43.20
N TYR A 155 -104.60 22.87 -42.00
CA TYR A 155 -104.33 21.59 -41.35
C TYR A 155 -105.43 21.25 -40.34
N GLN A 156 -105.69 19.96 -40.14
CA GLN A 156 -106.47 19.44 -39.03
C GLN A 156 -105.88 18.09 -38.59
N TRP A 157 -105.27 18.04 -37.41
CA TRP A 157 -104.75 16.78 -36.87
C TRP A 157 -105.88 15.87 -36.40
N GLN A 158 -105.67 14.57 -36.53
CA GLN A 158 -106.55 13.50 -36.06
C GLN A 158 -105.78 12.52 -35.18
N TYR A 159 -106.38 12.12 -34.07
CA TYR A 159 -105.92 11.01 -33.23
C TYR A 159 -106.94 9.88 -33.32
N GLN A 160 -106.47 8.66 -33.63
CA GLN A 160 -107.32 7.49 -33.89
C GLN A 160 -108.41 7.72 -34.96
N GLY A 161 -108.22 8.73 -35.81
CA GLY A 161 -109.14 9.14 -36.88
C GLY A 161 -110.16 10.23 -36.51
N THR A 162 -110.19 10.68 -35.25
CA THR A 162 -111.06 11.78 -34.79
C THR A 162 -110.29 13.10 -34.78
N ASN A 163 -110.91 14.20 -35.26
CA ASN A 163 -110.30 15.53 -35.24
C ASN A 163 -109.96 15.98 -33.82
N LEU A 164 -108.70 16.43 -33.62
CA LEU A 164 -108.25 17.07 -32.38
C LEU A 164 -108.67 18.55 -32.38
N PRO A 165 -109.49 19.02 -31.42
CA PRO A 165 -109.93 20.41 -31.38
C PRO A 165 -108.76 21.39 -31.29
N GLY A 166 -108.77 22.45 -32.11
CA GLY A 166 -107.74 23.49 -32.13
C GLY A 166 -106.39 23.09 -32.75
N ALA A 167 -106.16 21.81 -33.06
CA ALA A 167 -104.93 21.32 -33.67
C ALA A 167 -104.91 21.59 -35.19
N THR A 168 -104.80 22.86 -35.57
CA THR A 168 -104.89 23.34 -36.97
C THR A 168 -103.56 23.85 -37.54
N GLN A 169 -102.45 23.63 -36.82
CA GLN A 169 -101.11 24.02 -37.22
C GLN A 169 -100.34 22.88 -37.91
N ALA A 170 -99.28 23.21 -38.65
CA ALA A 170 -98.35 22.26 -39.25
C ALA A 170 -97.61 21.37 -38.22
N ARG A 171 -97.66 21.74 -36.94
CA ARG A 171 -97.06 21.02 -35.81
C ARG A 171 -98.11 20.76 -34.74
N LEU A 172 -98.12 19.53 -34.22
CA LEU A 172 -98.87 19.11 -33.05
C LEU A 172 -97.89 18.81 -31.92
N ASP A 173 -97.94 19.61 -30.86
CA ASP A 173 -97.19 19.39 -29.63
C ASP A 173 -98.09 18.72 -28.58
N LEU A 174 -97.58 17.67 -27.96
CA LEU A 174 -98.24 16.85 -26.93
C LEU A 174 -97.34 16.86 -25.70
N ALA A 175 -97.79 17.48 -24.60
CA ALA A 175 -96.98 17.65 -23.40
C ALA A 175 -97.84 17.80 -22.13
N PRO A 176 -97.58 17.03 -21.05
CA PRO A 176 -96.79 15.80 -21.03
C PRO A 176 -97.55 14.65 -21.71
N VAL A 177 -96.84 13.79 -22.46
CA VAL A 177 -97.44 12.57 -23.01
C VAL A 177 -97.65 11.50 -21.92
N SER A 178 -98.60 10.61 -22.15
CA SER A 178 -98.93 9.49 -21.27
C SER A 178 -99.51 8.33 -22.09
N PRO A 179 -99.72 7.12 -21.56
CA PRO A 179 -100.23 5.98 -22.33
C PRO A 179 -101.58 6.21 -23.03
N SER A 180 -102.43 7.12 -22.54
CA SER A 180 -103.68 7.51 -23.21
C SER A 180 -103.47 8.30 -24.51
N HIS A 181 -102.26 8.84 -24.72
CA HIS A 181 -101.79 9.48 -25.95
C HIS A 181 -101.06 8.50 -26.88
N ALA A 182 -100.96 7.21 -26.54
CA ALA A 182 -100.31 6.22 -27.41
C ALA A 182 -101.27 5.74 -28.51
N GLY A 183 -100.91 5.95 -29.77
CA GLY A 183 -101.69 5.50 -30.91
C GLY A 183 -101.41 6.23 -32.22
N PRO A 184 -102.21 5.94 -33.27
CA PRO A 184 -102.07 6.56 -34.59
C PRO A 184 -102.54 8.03 -34.59
N TYR A 185 -101.61 8.91 -34.96
CA TYR A 185 -101.88 10.29 -35.35
C TYR A 185 -101.72 10.44 -36.87
N ARG A 186 -102.50 11.34 -37.46
CA ARG A 186 -102.35 11.80 -38.85
C ARG A 186 -102.84 13.24 -38.97
N VAL A 187 -102.55 13.90 -40.07
CA VAL A 187 -103.09 15.25 -40.35
C VAL A 187 -103.79 15.26 -41.70
N ILE A 188 -104.90 15.98 -41.77
CA ILE A 188 -105.57 16.29 -43.03
C ILE A 188 -105.14 17.69 -43.44
N ALA A 189 -104.66 17.84 -44.68
CA ALA A 189 -104.39 19.14 -45.29
C ALA A 189 -105.44 19.40 -46.38
N THR A 190 -106.17 20.50 -46.27
CA THR A 190 -107.33 20.82 -47.12
C THR A 190 -107.14 22.14 -47.84
N ASP A 191 -107.46 22.18 -49.13
CA ASP A 191 -107.62 23.42 -49.90
C ASP A 191 -108.84 23.35 -50.86
N ILE A 192 -109.02 24.38 -51.69
CA ILE A 192 -110.15 24.51 -52.63
C ILE A 192 -110.30 23.36 -53.65
N SER A 193 -109.28 22.51 -53.83
CA SER A 193 -109.29 21.36 -54.73
C SER A 193 -109.60 20.02 -54.03
N GLY A 194 -109.61 20.01 -52.70
CA GLY A 194 -109.90 18.82 -51.90
C GLY A 194 -109.06 18.71 -50.63
N ALA A 195 -109.25 17.60 -49.92
CA ALA A 195 -108.52 17.24 -48.72
C ALA A 195 -107.61 16.02 -48.98
N ILE A 196 -106.34 16.11 -48.60
CA ILE A 196 -105.42 14.98 -48.54
C ILE A 196 -105.17 14.58 -47.08
N THR A 197 -104.91 13.30 -46.84
CA THR A 197 -104.58 12.77 -45.51
C THR A 197 -103.14 12.28 -45.51
N SER A 198 -102.39 12.63 -44.47
CA SER A 198 -100.98 12.24 -44.30
C SER A 198 -100.83 10.73 -44.09
N ALA A 199 -99.59 10.25 -44.18
CA ALA A 199 -99.20 8.99 -43.56
C ALA A 199 -99.55 8.99 -42.06
N VAL A 200 -99.73 7.79 -41.50
CA VAL A 200 -100.04 7.61 -40.07
C VAL A 200 -98.75 7.54 -39.28
N ALA A 201 -98.58 8.49 -38.36
CA ALA A 201 -97.53 8.50 -37.36
C ALA A 201 -98.05 7.87 -36.06
N ASN A 202 -97.61 6.65 -35.76
CA ASN A 202 -97.84 6.06 -34.45
C ASN A 202 -96.93 6.72 -33.40
N LEU A 203 -97.55 7.33 -32.39
CA LEU A 203 -96.89 7.68 -31.15
C LEU A 203 -97.00 6.49 -30.19
N THR A 204 -95.87 5.87 -29.84
CA THR A 204 -95.78 4.91 -28.74
C THR A 204 -95.37 5.67 -27.49
N VAL A 205 -96.24 5.72 -26.48
CA VAL A 205 -95.88 6.23 -25.14
C VAL A 205 -95.78 5.06 -24.18
N ASP A 206 -94.61 4.89 -23.57
CA ASP A 206 -94.19 3.61 -23.00
C ASP A 206 -94.13 3.63 -21.45
N PRO A 207 -95.05 2.95 -20.73
CA PRO A 207 -95.15 2.98 -19.26
C PRO A 207 -94.47 1.77 -18.60
N LEU A 208 -93.24 1.44 -18.98
CA LEU A 208 -92.65 0.16 -18.61
C LEU A 208 -91.95 0.13 -17.24
N LEU A 209 -91.98 -1.09 -16.68
CA LEU A 209 -91.00 -1.63 -15.75
C LEU A 209 -89.58 -1.54 -16.35
N PRO A 210 -88.51 -1.54 -15.53
CA PRO A 210 -87.16 -1.68 -16.07
C PRO A 210 -86.98 -3.05 -16.76
N VAL A 211 -86.25 -3.09 -17.87
CA VAL A 211 -85.96 -4.30 -18.65
C VAL A 211 -84.50 -4.67 -18.46
N ILE A 212 -84.21 -5.82 -17.84
CA ILE A 212 -82.83 -6.25 -17.61
C ILE A 212 -82.21 -6.73 -18.93
N THR A 213 -81.15 -6.04 -19.37
CA THR A 213 -80.41 -6.28 -20.61
C THR A 213 -79.11 -7.07 -20.39
N PHE A 214 -78.62 -7.15 -19.16
CA PHE A 214 -77.54 -8.06 -18.76
C PHE A 214 -77.85 -8.65 -17.39
N HIS A 215 -77.91 -9.98 -17.30
CA HIS A 215 -78.09 -10.71 -16.04
C HIS A 215 -76.73 -11.01 -15.38
N PRO A 216 -76.66 -11.16 -14.05
CA PRO A 216 -75.44 -11.65 -13.41
C PRO A 216 -75.12 -13.07 -13.90
N LEU A 217 -73.83 -13.35 -14.08
CA LEU A 217 -73.34 -14.65 -14.53
C LEU A 217 -72.96 -15.52 -13.33
N ASN A 218 -73.07 -16.84 -13.50
CA ASN A 218 -72.49 -17.80 -12.56
C ASN A 218 -70.98 -17.55 -12.43
N ALA A 219 -70.47 -17.65 -11.21
CA ALA A 219 -69.05 -17.44 -10.93
C ALA A 219 -68.55 -18.52 -9.96
N ARG A 220 -67.45 -19.18 -10.32
CA ARG A 220 -66.73 -20.09 -9.44
C ARG A 220 -65.33 -19.54 -9.23
N SER A 221 -65.03 -19.09 -8.02
CA SER A 221 -63.77 -18.43 -7.68
C SER A 221 -63.20 -18.95 -6.37
N GLY A 222 -61.91 -18.73 -6.13
CA GLY A 222 -61.25 -19.23 -4.93
C GLY A 222 -61.69 -18.46 -3.67
N ASP A 223 -61.74 -19.14 -2.52
CA ASP A 223 -62.03 -18.53 -1.21
C ASP A 223 -61.16 -17.28 -0.94
N GLY A 224 -61.78 -16.18 -0.51
CA GLY A 224 -61.12 -14.90 -0.23
C GLY A 224 -60.86 -14.02 -1.46
N SER A 225 -61.11 -14.51 -2.68
CA SER A 225 -61.06 -13.68 -3.90
C SER A 225 -62.26 -12.74 -4.01
N THR A 226 -62.13 -11.66 -4.78
CA THR A 226 -63.25 -10.75 -5.09
C THR A 226 -63.76 -11.01 -6.51
N ILE A 227 -65.08 -11.06 -6.69
CA ILE A 227 -65.74 -11.10 -8.00
C ILE A 227 -66.69 -9.90 -8.18
N THR A 228 -66.77 -9.38 -9.40
CA THR A 228 -67.78 -8.38 -9.77
C THR A 228 -69.05 -9.08 -10.23
N LEU A 229 -70.08 -9.15 -9.39
CA LEU A 229 -71.43 -9.40 -9.88
C LEU A 229 -71.93 -8.13 -10.59
N ARG A 230 -72.33 -8.25 -11.85
CA ARG A 230 -72.87 -7.13 -12.63
C ARG A 230 -74.21 -7.46 -13.25
N ALA A 231 -75.07 -6.47 -13.35
CA ALA A 231 -76.27 -6.51 -14.15
C ALA A 231 -76.44 -5.16 -14.87
N ALA A 232 -77.23 -5.14 -15.95
CA ALA A 232 -77.57 -3.93 -16.68
C ALA A 232 -79.06 -3.97 -17.02
N ALA A 233 -79.70 -2.80 -17.00
CA ALA A 233 -81.12 -2.68 -17.29
C ALA A 233 -81.38 -1.39 -18.06
N PHE A 234 -82.24 -1.48 -19.06
CA PHE A 234 -82.82 -0.34 -19.75
C PHE A 234 -84.06 0.13 -19.00
N SER A 235 -84.21 1.43 -18.77
CA SER A 235 -85.43 1.99 -18.20
C SER A 235 -85.59 3.46 -18.54
N CYS A 236 -86.83 3.86 -18.83
CA CYS A 236 -87.25 5.24 -19.12
C CYS A 236 -87.47 6.08 -17.86
N SER A 237 -86.94 5.64 -16.71
CA SER A 237 -87.08 6.30 -15.40
C SER A 237 -85.92 5.90 -14.49
N PRO A 238 -85.57 6.71 -13.47
CA PRO A 238 -84.49 6.38 -12.53
C PRO A 238 -84.69 4.99 -11.91
N THR A 239 -83.65 4.16 -11.95
CA THR A 239 -83.69 2.80 -11.40
C THR A 239 -83.09 2.75 -10.00
N THR A 240 -83.80 2.10 -9.09
CA THR A 240 -83.22 1.58 -7.84
C THR A 240 -82.83 0.12 -8.05
N TRP A 241 -81.73 -0.28 -7.43
CA TRP A 241 -81.18 -1.63 -7.51
C TRP A 241 -81.13 -2.20 -6.09
N GLN A 242 -81.44 -3.49 -5.96
CA GLN A 242 -81.37 -4.19 -4.68
C GLN A 242 -80.91 -5.63 -4.94
N TRP A 243 -79.64 -5.91 -4.65
CA TRP A 243 -79.10 -7.27 -4.72
C TRP A 243 -79.69 -8.14 -3.61
N ARG A 244 -79.87 -9.43 -3.90
CA ARG A 244 -80.42 -10.41 -2.97
C ARG A 244 -79.57 -11.68 -2.97
N ARG A 245 -79.49 -12.34 -1.81
CA ARG A 245 -78.91 -13.68 -1.65
C ARG A 245 -80.00 -14.62 -1.16
N HIS A 246 -80.18 -15.75 -1.85
CA HIS A 246 -81.28 -16.71 -1.62
C HIS A 246 -82.67 -16.05 -1.55
N GLY A 247 -82.90 -15.00 -2.35
CA GLY A 247 -84.14 -14.23 -2.38
C GLY A 247 -84.28 -13.13 -1.30
N THR A 248 -83.36 -13.05 -0.34
CA THR A 248 -83.36 -12.04 0.74
C THR A 248 -82.50 -10.83 0.39
N ASN A 249 -83.04 -9.62 0.56
CA ASN A 249 -82.36 -8.35 0.27
C ASN A 249 -81.06 -8.18 1.08
N LEU A 250 -80.01 -7.68 0.42
CA LEU A 250 -78.72 -7.34 1.02
C LEU A 250 -78.65 -5.82 1.30
N PRO A 251 -78.68 -5.38 2.57
CA PRO A 251 -78.72 -3.95 2.91
C PRO A 251 -77.54 -3.16 2.31
N GLY A 252 -77.83 -2.00 1.73
CA GLY A 252 -76.81 -1.08 1.19
C GLY A 252 -76.23 -1.45 -0.18
N ILE A 253 -76.49 -2.65 -0.71
CA ILE A 253 -75.96 -3.10 -2.01
C ILE A 253 -76.92 -2.68 -3.13
N THR A 254 -76.80 -1.42 -3.56
CA THR A 254 -77.78 -0.73 -4.44
C THR A 254 -77.21 -0.19 -5.75
N GLN A 255 -76.11 -0.77 -6.23
CA GLN A 255 -75.45 -0.42 -7.50
C GLN A 255 -75.65 -1.50 -8.56
N ALA A 256 -75.58 -1.13 -9.85
CA ALA A 256 -75.69 -2.08 -10.97
C ALA A 256 -74.51 -3.08 -11.06
N GLN A 257 -73.39 -2.74 -10.42
CA GLN A 257 -72.24 -3.62 -10.21
C GLN A 257 -71.94 -3.71 -8.72
N TRP A 258 -71.54 -4.89 -8.26
CA TRP A 258 -71.13 -5.13 -6.88
C TRP A 258 -69.92 -6.07 -6.85
N ASP A 259 -68.80 -5.54 -6.35
CA ASP A 259 -67.62 -6.34 -6.02
C ASP A 259 -67.85 -7.02 -4.66
N MET A 260 -67.92 -8.35 -4.67
CA MET A 260 -68.16 -9.16 -3.48
C MET A 260 -67.00 -10.13 -3.20
N PRO A 261 -66.62 -10.35 -1.93
CA PRO A 261 -65.71 -11.42 -1.56
C PRO A 261 -66.41 -12.78 -1.69
N VAL A 262 -65.76 -13.73 -2.36
CA VAL A 262 -66.19 -15.12 -2.48
C VAL A 262 -65.64 -15.90 -1.29
N LEU A 263 -66.52 -16.28 -0.37
CA LEU A 263 -66.24 -17.05 0.83
C LEU A 263 -67.32 -18.12 0.96
N PRO A 264 -67.12 -19.22 1.72
CA PRO A 264 -68.16 -20.23 1.93
C PRO A 264 -69.47 -19.60 2.46
N GLN A 265 -69.34 -18.61 3.34
CA GLN A 265 -70.46 -17.85 3.92
C GLN A 265 -71.16 -16.89 2.93
N THR A 266 -70.55 -16.58 1.78
CA THR A 266 -71.11 -15.75 0.69
C THR A 266 -71.30 -16.56 -0.61
N THR A 267 -71.22 -17.89 -0.58
CA THR A 267 -71.66 -18.73 -1.71
C THR A 267 -73.17 -18.70 -1.86
N GLY A 268 -73.68 -19.21 -2.98
CA GLY A 268 -75.09 -19.50 -3.18
C GLY A 268 -75.71 -18.70 -4.32
N LYS A 269 -77.02 -18.46 -4.21
CA LYS A 269 -77.83 -17.94 -5.31
C LYS A 269 -78.08 -16.45 -5.16
N TYR A 270 -77.65 -15.68 -6.16
CA TYR A 270 -77.72 -14.23 -6.22
C TYR A 270 -78.60 -13.79 -7.37
N ASP A 271 -79.49 -12.84 -7.10
CA ASP A 271 -80.19 -12.09 -8.13
C ASP A 271 -80.19 -10.60 -7.75
N VAL A 272 -80.62 -9.75 -8.68
CA VAL A 272 -80.86 -8.33 -8.40
C VAL A 272 -82.27 -7.96 -8.80
N VAL A 273 -82.95 -7.27 -7.89
CA VAL A 273 -84.21 -6.60 -8.18
C VAL A 273 -83.87 -5.21 -8.71
N VAL A 274 -84.37 -4.88 -9.89
CA VAL A 274 -84.29 -3.54 -10.47
C VAL A 274 -85.70 -2.98 -10.49
N ALA A 275 -85.89 -1.77 -9.94
CA ALA A 275 -87.19 -1.13 -9.82
C ALA A 275 -87.15 0.30 -10.34
N ASN A 276 -88.29 0.77 -10.87
CA ASN A 276 -88.55 2.18 -11.16
C ASN A 276 -89.94 2.56 -10.59
N ALA A 277 -90.43 3.76 -10.90
CA ALA A 277 -91.75 4.22 -10.41
C ALA A 277 -92.94 3.36 -10.86
N ASN A 278 -92.79 2.56 -11.92
CA ASN A 278 -93.84 1.70 -12.49
C ASN A 278 -93.81 0.27 -11.92
N GLY A 279 -92.80 -0.09 -11.12
CA GLY A 279 -92.65 -1.40 -10.48
C GLY A 279 -91.25 -2.00 -10.64
N ALA A 280 -91.13 -3.31 -10.40
CA ALA A 280 -89.84 -4.02 -10.31
C ALA A 280 -89.79 -5.31 -11.14
N VAL A 281 -88.59 -5.65 -11.62
CA VAL A 281 -88.24 -6.97 -12.19
C VAL A 281 -87.05 -7.57 -11.44
N THR A 282 -86.91 -8.89 -11.49
CA THR A 282 -85.78 -9.63 -10.93
C THR A 282 -84.91 -10.18 -12.06
N SER A 283 -83.59 -10.20 -11.90
CA SER A 283 -82.69 -10.85 -12.85
C SER A 283 -82.84 -12.38 -12.87
N LEU A 284 -82.29 -13.04 -13.88
CA LEU A 284 -81.92 -14.45 -13.73
C LEU A 284 -80.94 -14.60 -12.55
N THR A 285 -81.00 -15.74 -11.89
CA THR A 285 -80.16 -16.04 -10.72
C THR A 285 -78.77 -16.51 -11.13
N ALA A 286 -77.74 -15.79 -10.72
CA ALA A 286 -76.37 -16.27 -10.72
C ALA A 286 -76.12 -17.20 -9.53
N THR A 287 -75.34 -18.25 -9.74
CA THR A 287 -74.79 -19.08 -8.66
C THR A 287 -73.33 -18.70 -8.45
N VAL A 288 -73.00 -18.29 -7.23
CA VAL A 288 -71.63 -18.03 -6.78
C VAL A 288 -71.15 -19.24 -5.99
N GLU A 289 -70.16 -19.94 -6.53
CA GLU A 289 -69.47 -21.05 -5.87
C GLU A 289 -68.09 -20.60 -5.42
N SER A 290 -67.70 -21.02 -4.21
CA SER A 290 -66.33 -20.87 -3.74
C SER A 290 -65.60 -22.21 -3.87
N TYR A 291 -64.29 -22.17 -3.99
CA TYR A 291 -63.46 -23.36 -3.88
C TYR A 291 -62.18 -23.08 -3.12
N GLN A 292 -61.66 -24.15 -2.52
CA GLN A 292 -60.31 -24.22 -2.01
C GLN A 292 -59.61 -25.37 -2.76
N GLU A 293 -58.30 -25.25 -2.94
CA GLU A 293 -57.43 -26.23 -3.56
C GLU A 293 -56.28 -26.49 -2.60
N PRO A 294 -56.09 -27.74 -2.11
CA PRO A 294 -55.05 -28.04 -1.13
C PRO A 294 -53.66 -27.83 -1.76
N PRO A 295 -52.61 -27.56 -0.95
CA PRO A 295 -51.31 -27.27 -1.49
C PRO A 295 -50.71 -28.47 -2.22
N ALA A 296 -50.06 -28.25 -3.36
CA ALA A 296 -49.35 -29.28 -4.10
C ALA A 296 -47.92 -28.83 -4.44
N ILE A 297 -46.92 -29.62 -4.06
CA ILE A 297 -45.51 -29.24 -4.21
C ILE A 297 -45.09 -29.32 -5.68
N LEU A 298 -44.71 -28.17 -6.25
CA LEU A 298 -44.19 -28.02 -7.62
C LEU A 298 -42.67 -28.12 -7.70
N ALA A 299 -41.97 -27.74 -6.62
CA ALA A 299 -40.52 -27.87 -6.50
C ALA A 299 -40.12 -28.19 -5.06
N ASN A 300 -39.26 -29.20 -4.91
CA ASN A 300 -38.66 -29.58 -3.63
C ASN A 300 -37.33 -28.85 -3.41
N PRO A 301 -36.92 -28.61 -2.14
CA PRO A 301 -35.57 -28.18 -1.84
C PRO A 301 -34.55 -29.25 -2.25
N LEU A 302 -33.38 -28.81 -2.69
CA LEU A 302 -32.26 -29.70 -3.02
C LEU A 302 -31.32 -29.81 -1.82
N SER A 303 -30.84 -31.02 -1.54
CA SER A 303 -29.74 -31.26 -0.59
C SER A 303 -28.50 -30.45 -0.99
N ARG A 304 -27.72 -30.01 0.01
CA ARG A 304 -26.47 -29.28 -0.20
C ARG A 304 -25.38 -29.78 0.72
N GLU A 305 -24.17 -29.83 0.19
CA GLU A 305 -22.94 -29.95 0.95
C GLU A 305 -22.17 -28.64 0.84
N VAL A 306 -21.79 -28.05 1.97
CA VAL A 306 -21.12 -26.75 2.05
C VAL A 306 -20.10 -26.74 3.18
N TYR A 307 -19.09 -25.90 3.08
CA TYR A 307 -18.19 -25.62 4.20
C TYR A 307 -18.80 -24.63 5.20
N ALA A 308 -18.44 -24.73 6.47
CA ALA A 308 -18.97 -23.84 7.51
C ALA A 308 -18.71 -22.34 7.23
N GLY A 309 -19.65 -21.48 7.60
CA GLY A 309 -19.69 -20.05 7.25
C GLY A 309 -20.30 -19.74 5.88
N SER A 310 -20.73 -20.76 5.12
CA SER A 310 -21.45 -20.57 3.85
C SER A 310 -22.89 -20.10 4.07
N GLN A 311 -23.35 -19.14 3.26
CA GLN A 311 -24.78 -18.83 3.19
C GLN A 311 -25.51 -19.89 2.35
N VAL A 312 -26.53 -20.51 2.93
CA VAL A 312 -27.33 -21.58 2.31
C VAL A 312 -28.76 -21.08 2.13
N THR A 313 -29.32 -21.30 0.94
CA THR A 313 -30.75 -21.07 0.66
C THR A 313 -31.41 -22.36 0.20
N PHE A 314 -32.42 -22.81 0.92
CA PHE A 314 -33.39 -23.79 0.45
C PHE A 314 -34.58 -23.06 -0.15
N SER A 315 -35.12 -23.61 -1.24
CA SER A 315 -36.29 -23.07 -1.94
C SER A 315 -37.26 -24.20 -2.22
N ALA A 316 -38.54 -23.94 -1.99
CA ALA A 316 -39.65 -24.80 -2.35
C ALA A 316 -40.68 -23.99 -3.16
N ASN A 317 -41.54 -24.67 -3.91
CA ASN A 317 -42.65 -24.03 -4.60
C ASN A 317 -43.90 -24.92 -4.50
N ALA A 318 -45.08 -24.33 -4.38
CA ALA A 318 -46.34 -25.05 -4.28
C ALA A 318 -47.50 -24.25 -4.92
N SER A 319 -48.38 -24.95 -5.62
CA SER A 319 -49.70 -24.42 -5.99
C SER A 319 -50.71 -24.64 -4.86
N GLY A 320 -51.92 -24.11 -5.01
CA GLY A 320 -53.03 -24.22 -4.07
C GLY A 320 -53.78 -22.90 -3.93
N TRP A 321 -55.03 -22.95 -3.50
CA TRP A 321 -55.85 -21.77 -3.21
C TRP A 321 -56.63 -21.90 -1.89
N PRO A 322 -56.62 -20.90 -0.98
CA PRO A 322 -55.80 -19.69 -0.98
C PRO A 322 -54.29 -19.98 -1.11
N PRO A 323 -53.48 -19.04 -1.62
CA PRO A 323 -52.04 -19.26 -1.83
C PRO A 323 -51.37 -19.80 -0.56
N PRO A 324 -50.60 -20.90 -0.64
CA PRO A 324 -50.10 -21.58 0.56
C PRO A 324 -49.07 -20.74 1.31
N SER A 325 -49.24 -20.66 2.63
CA SER A 325 -48.17 -20.27 3.54
C SER A 325 -47.17 -21.42 3.68
N PHE A 326 -45.92 -21.10 3.96
CA PHE A 326 -44.90 -22.11 4.25
C PHE A 326 -44.57 -22.11 5.74
N GLN A 327 -44.04 -23.24 6.23
CA GLN A 327 -43.28 -23.31 7.47
C GLN A 327 -42.13 -24.29 7.25
N TRP A 328 -40.89 -23.83 7.44
CA TRP A 328 -39.71 -24.69 7.35
C TRP A 328 -39.45 -25.43 8.66
N PHE A 329 -38.93 -26.64 8.54
CA PHE A 329 -38.59 -27.52 9.65
C PHE A 329 -37.12 -27.96 9.55
N PHE A 330 -36.46 -28.05 10.69
CA PHE A 330 -35.12 -28.61 10.85
C PHE A 330 -35.19 -29.77 11.84
N GLN A 331 -34.72 -30.95 11.44
CA GLN A 331 -34.77 -32.19 12.24
C GLN A 331 -36.18 -32.47 12.83
N GLY A 332 -37.25 -32.07 12.12
CA GLY A 332 -38.64 -32.22 12.52
C GLY A 332 -39.21 -31.12 13.44
N GLN A 333 -38.41 -30.13 13.85
CA GLN A 333 -38.87 -28.97 14.63
C GLN A 333 -39.08 -27.74 13.74
N PRO A 334 -40.15 -26.94 13.94
CA PRO A 334 -40.42 -25.76 13.12
C PRO A 334 -39.39 -24.65 13.40
N VAL A 335 -38.84 -24.06 12.34
CA VAL A 335 -37.88 -22.94 12.43
C VAL A 335 -38.65 -21.62 12.59
N PRO A 336 -38.50 -20.87 13.71
CA PRO A 336 -39.27 -19.65 13.96
C PRO A 336 -39.09 -18.60 12.86
N GLY A 337 -40.20 -18.04 12.37
CA GLY A 337 -40.21 -16.99 11.35
C GLY A 337 -39.87 -17.43 9.92
N ALA A 338 -39.44 -18.69 9.71
CA ALA A 338 -39.17 -19.23 8.38
C ALA A 338 -40.47 -19.66 7.67
N VAL A 339 -41.26 -18.66 7.25
CA VAL A 339 -42.61 -18.84 6.67
C VAL A 339 -42.73 -18.54 5.17
N SER A 340 -41.59 -18.28 4.51
CA SER A 340 -41.48 -17.95 3.09
C SER A 340 -41.23 -19.21 2.23
N PRO A 341 -41.54 -19.19 0.91
CA PRO A 341 -41.19 -20.28 -0.01
C PRO A 341 -39.68 -20.52 -0.16
N SER A 342 -38.84 -19.58 0.28
CA SER A 342 -37.41 -19.78 0.49
C SER A 342 -37.04 -19.56 1.95
N TYR A 343 -36.03 -20.32 2.41
CA TYR A 343 -35.40 -20.16 3.72
C TYR A 343 -33.89 -20.10 3.55
N SER A 344 -33.28 -19.05 4.09
CA SER A 344 -31.85 -18.82 4.06
C SER A 344 -31.27 -18.84 5.46
N LEU A 345 -30.12 -19.50 5.63
CA LEU A 345 -29.32 -19.51 6.86
C LEU A 345 -27.84 -19.27 6.55
N TYR A 346 -27.08 -18.87 7.56
CA TYR A 346 -25.63 -19.04 7.58
C TYR A 346 -25.31 -20.37 8.26
N ALA A 347 -24.56 -21.23 7.59
CA ALA A 347 -24.23 -22.58 8.04
C ALA A 347 -22.93 -22.55 8.85
N ASP A 348 -22.96 -21.95 10.03
CA ASP A 348 -21.75 -21.64 10.83
C ASP A 348 -21.19 -22.84 11.61
N SER A 349 -21.93 -23.96 11.70
CA SER A 349 -21.52 -25.14 12.47
C SER A 349 -22.08 -26.46 11.93
N THR A 350 -21.38 -27.56 12.24
CA THR A 350 -21.84 -28.95 11.99
C THR A 350 -23.21 -29.24 12.58
N ASN A 351 -23.59 -28.59 13.69
CA ASN A 351 -24.88 -28.74 14.38
C ASN A 351 -26.09 -28.31 13.54
N GLN A 352 -25.88 -27.58 12.44
CA GLN A 352 -26.92 -27.22 11.46
C GLN A 352 -27.04 -28.26 10.33
N SER A 353 -26.24 -29.32 10.34
CA SER A 353 -26.41 -30.44 9.41
C SER A 353 -27.66 -31.24 9.77
N GLY A 354 -28.34 -31.78 8.76
CA GLY A 354 -29.51 -32.64 8.95
C GLY A 354 -30.62 -32.40 7.94
N ALA A 355 -31.80 -32.92 8.28
CA ALA A 355 -33.00 -32.87 7.46
C ALA A 355 -33.68 -31.49 7.53
N TYR A 356 -33.81 -30.85 6.37
CA TYR A 356 -34.64 -29.68 6.14
C TYR A 356 -35.79 -30.01 5.20
N PHE A 357 -37.00 -29.57 5.54
CA PHE A 357 -38.18 -29.65 4.67
C PHE A 357 -39.11 -28.47 4.95
N ALA A 358 -40.05 -28.21 4.04
CA ALA A 358 -41.12 -27.26 4.27
C ALA A 358 -42.49 -27.95 4.26
N VAL A 359 -43.41 -27.43 5.06
CA VAL A 359 -44.84 -27.72 4.91
C VAL A 359 -45.48 -26.49 4.26
N ALA A 360 -46.07 -26.69 3.09
CA ALA A 360 -46.96 -25.72 2.44
C ALA A 360 -48.39 -25.97 2.94
N SER A 361 -49.07 -24.95 3.46
CA SER A 361 -50.38 -25.09 4.12
C SER A 361 -51.36 -23.98 3.72
N ASN A 362 -52.63 -24.34 3.56
CA ASN A 362 -53.76 -23.41 3.41
C ASN A 362 -55.04 -24.03 4.04
N PRO A 363 -56.18 -23.34 4.07
CA PRO A 363 -57.42 -23.87 4.64
C PRO A 363 -57.94 -25.22 4.07
N ALA A 364 -57.56 -25.62 2.85
CA ALA A 364 -57.93 -26.93 2.28
C ALA A 364 -57.01 -28.08 2.70
N GLY A 365 -55.84 -27.80 3.26
CA GLY A 365 -54.91 -28.83 3.74
C GLY A 365 -53.45 -28.40 3.70
N ALA A 366 -52.57 -29.39 3.72
CA ALA A 366 -51.13 -29.16 3.66
C ALA A 366 -50.42 -30.24 2.85
N ALA A 367 -49.29 -29.88 2.25
CA ALA A 367 -48.36 -30.80 1.63
C ALA A 367 -46.93 -30.54 2.13
N THR A 368 -46.21 -31.61 2.37
CA THR A 368 -44.81 -31.57 2.84
C THR A 368 -43.89 -31.77 1.64
N THR A 369 -42.81 -30.99 1.56
CA THR A 369 -41.76 -31.23 0.56
C THR A 369 -41.02 -32.53 0.85
N GLN A 370 -40.31 -33.04 -0.17
CA GLN A 370 -39.21 -33.97 0.09
C GLN A 370 -38.16 -33.33 1.02
N VAL A 371 -37.44 -34.18 1.74
CA VAL A 371 -36.37 -33.76 2.65
C VAL A 371 -35.11 -33.44 1.87
N ALA A 372 -34.62 -32.21 2.00
CA ALA A 372 -33.26 -31.84 1.64
C ALA A 372 -32.33 -32.08 2.83
N HIS A 373 -31.14 -32.63 2.58
CA HIS A 373 -30.11 -32.76 3.60
C HIS A 373 -29.10 -31.62 3.48
N LEU A 374 -28.80 -30.95 4.59
CA LEU A 374 -27.63 -30.10 4.72
C LEU A 374 -26.48 -30.92 5.32
N THR A 375 -25.34 -30.93 4.65
CA THR A 375 -24.06 -31.37 5.22
C THR A 375 -23.17 -30.14 5.36
N VAL A 376 -22.85 -29.75 6.60
CA VAL A 376 -21.90 -28.67 6.88
C VAL A 376 -20.54 -29.29 7.18
N GLN A 377 -19.61 -29.17 6.23
CA GLN A 377 -18.23 -29.64 6.37
C GLN A 377 -17.39 -28.67 7.19
N VAL A 378 -16.53 -29.24 8.03
CA VAL A 378 -15.46 -28.55 8.76
C VAL A 378 -14.17 -29.34 8.59
N VAL A 379 -13.04 -28.64 8.45
CA VAL A 379 -11.71 -29.25 8.39
C VAL A 379 -10.99 -28.84 9.67
N PRO A 380 -10.71 -29.78 10.60
CA PRO A 380 -10.02 -29.48 11.85
C PRO A 380 -8.65 -28.83 11.59
N PRO A 381 -8.14 -28.00 12.52
CA PRO A 381 -6.88 -27.30 12.30
C PRO A 381 -5.69 -28.26 12.21
N SER A 382 -4.81 -28.05 11.25
CA SER A 382 -3.59 -28.86 11.05
C SER A 382 -2.37 -27.96 10.88
N LEU A 383 -1.28 -28.27 11.59
CA LEU A 383 -0.03 -27.51 11.48
C LEU A 383 0.64 -27.85 10.15
N VAL A 384 0.96 -26.82 9.37
CA VAL A 384 1.69 -26.93 8.09
C VAL A 384 3.15 -26.53 8.27
N ALA A 385 3.40 -25.50 9.07
CA ALA A 385 4.73 -25.08 9.51
C ALA A 385 4.62 -24.23 10.79
N GLU A 386 5.69 -24.15 11.58
CA GLU A 386 5.79 -23.31 12.78
C GLU A 386 7.24 -22.84 13.00
N SER A 387 7.43 -21.77 13.77
CA SER A 387 8.74 -21.27 14.14
C SER A 387 9.44 -22.19 15.13
N SER A 388 10.68 -22.60 14.80
CA SER A 388 11.61 -23.18 15.77
C SER A 388 11.96 -22.19 16.89
N SER A 389 12.61 -22.68 17.96
CA SER A 389 13.15 -21.82 19.01
C SER A 389 14.04 -20.73 18.44
N GLN A 390 14.07 -19.58 19.12
CA GLN A 390 14.80 -18.38 18.72
C GLN A 390 15.66 -17.89 19.88
N ASP A 391 16.93 -17.64 19.61
CA ASP A 391 17.84 -16.94 20.50
C ASP A 391 18.04 -15.54 19.91
N VAL A 392 17.64 -14.49 20.63
CA VAL A 392 17.65 -13.09 20.16
C VAL A 392 18.35 -12.18 21.15
N ALA A 393 18.92 -11.06 20.67
CA ALA A 393 19.51 -10.07 21.56
C ALA A 393 18.45 -9.09 22.12
N VAL A 394 18.63 -8.63 23.37
CA VAL A 394 17.81 -7.54 23.94
C VAL A 394 17.90 -6.31 23.05
N GLY A 395 16.75 -5.83 22.58
CA GLY A 395 16.61 -4.73 21.62
C GLY A 395 16.19 -5.17 20.21
N GLU A 396 16.39 -6.42 19.82
CA GLU A 396 16.01 -6.94 18.48
C GLU A 396 14.54 -7.38 18.42
N SER A 397 14.03 -7.64 17.22
CA SER A 397 12.65 -8.10 16.97
C SER A 397 12.56 -9.63 16.94
N ALA A 398 11.93 -10.25 17.94
CA ALA A 398 11.58 -11.68 17.86
C ALA A 398 10.23 -11.87 17.13
N LEU A 399 10.14 -12.91 16.30
CA LEU A 399 8.94 -13.24 15.52
C LEU A 399 8.63 -14.74 15.62
N LEU A 400 7.79 -15.09 16.59
CA LEU A 400 7.22 -16.43 16.69
C LEU A 400 6.01 -16.53 15.75
N TRP A 401 5.84 -17.64 15.04
CA TRP A 401 4.75 -17.78 14.06
C TRP A 401 4.32 -19.23 13.85
N VAL A 402 3.08 -19.39 13.38
CA VAL A 402 2.50 -20.67 12.98
C VAL A 402 1.71 -20.49 11.69
N ASN A 403 1.73 -21.52 10.84
CA ASN A 403 0.87 -21.65 9.68
C ASN A 403 0.00 -22.89 9.89
N ALA A 404 -1.26 -22.69 10.27
CA ALA A 404 -2.24 -23.74 10.44
C ALA A 404 -3.27 -23.72 9.30
N GLY A 405 -3.39 -24.85 8.59
CA GLY A 405 -4.51 -25.12 7.70
C GLY A 405 -5.76 -25.47 8.50
N GLY A 406 -6.93 -25.41 7.85
CA GLY A 406 -8.23 -25.73 8.45
C GLY A 406 -9.36 -24.91 7.82
N TRP A 407 -10.60 -25.34 8.00
CA TRP A 407 -11.78 -24.58 7.61
C TRP A 407 -12.94 -24.73 8.62
N PRO A 408 -13.54 -23.63 9.14
CA PRO A 408 -13.19 -22.23 8.90
C PRO A 408 -11.74 -21.92 9.30
N PRO A 409 -11.13 -20.84 8.75
CA PRO A 409 -9.76 -20.47 9.08
C PRO A 409 -9.55 -20.43 10.60
N PRO A 410 -8.53 -21.10 11.15
CA PRO A 410 -8.38 -21.23 12.59
C PRO A 410 -8.09 -19.88 13.25
N VAL A 411 -8.69 -19.66 14.42
CA VAL A 411 -8.32 -18.59 15.35
C VAL A 411 -7.22 -19.09 16.29
N TYR A 412 -6.29 -18.20 16.61
CA TYR A 412 -5.10 -18.51 17.38
C TYR A 412 -5.24 -18.00 18.82
N GLN A 413 -4.54 -18.65 19.75
CA GLN A 413 -4.26 -18.12 21.08
C GLN A 413 -2.83 -18.52 21.46
N TRP A 414 -1.96 -17.53 21.68
CA TRP A 414 -0.62 -17.76 22.19
C TRP A 414 -0.63 -17.92 23.71
N PHE A 415 0.26 -18.78 24.20
CA PHE A 415 0.52 -19.03 25.61
C PHE A 415 1.99 -18.72 25.89
N PHE A 416 2.27 -18.20 27.07
CA PHE A 416 3.60 -17.92 27.59
C PHE A 416 3.74 -18.58 28.95
N ASN A 417 4.75 -19.45 29.10
CA ASN A 417 4.99 -20.28 30.29
C ASN A 417 3.71 -20.99 30.79
N GLY A 418 2.91 -21.49 29.85
CA GLY A 418 1.64 -22.21 30.10
C GLY A 418 0.42 -21.33 30.39
N GLN A 419 0.54 -20.00 30.43
CA GLN A 419 -0.58 -19.08 30.65
C GLN A 419 -1.02 -18.39 29.34
N PRO A 420 -2.33 -18.20 29.09
CA PRO A 420 -2.82 -17.55 27.87
C PRO A 420 -2.44 -16.07 27.84
N LEU A 421 -1.78 -15.63 26.76
CA LEU A 421 -1.31 -14.26 26.61
C LEU A 421 -2.42 -13.38 26.01
N ALA A 422 -2.93 -12.44 26.81
CA ALA A 422 -4.08 -11.60 26.44
C ALA A 422 -3.84 -10.82 25.14
N GLY A 423 -4.81 -10.85 24.22
CA GLY A 423 -4.75 -10.14 22.93
C GLY A 423 -3.87 -10.79 21.85
N ALA A 424 -3.05 -11.80 22.18
CA ALA A 424 -2.23 -12.51 21.21
C ALA A 424 -3.04 -13.61 20.49
N THR A 425 -3.92 -13.19 19.57
CA THR A 425 -4.83 -14.07 18.80
C THR A 425 -4.51 -14.15 17.31
N ASN A 426 -3.34 -13.65 16.90
CA ASN A 426 -2.86 -13.65 15.53
C ASN A 426 -1.99 -14.90 15.23
N PHE A 427 -1.81 -15.26 13.96
CA PHE A 427 -0.97 -16.40 13.54
C PHE A 427 0.53 -16.21 13.84
N HIS A 428 0.92 -15.00 14.24
CA HIS A 428 2.28 -14.64 14.64
C HIS A 428 2.26 -13.74 15.88
N LEU A 429 3.38 -13.71 16.58
CA LEU A 429 3.61 -12.94 17.81
C LEU A 429 4.94 -12.21 17.71
N TRP A 430 4.89 -10.88 17.68
CA TRP A 430 6.07 -10.02 17.72
C TRP A 430 6.50 -9.73 19.16
N ARG A 431 7.81 -9.60 19.37
CA ARG A 431 8.44 -8.93 20.52
C ARG A 431 9.45 -7.93 19.98
N GLU A 432 9.06 -6.65 19.98
CA GLU A 432 9.92 -5.55 19.53
C GLU A 432 9.76 -4.36 20.49
N PRO A 433 10.83 -3.92 21.17
CA PRO A 433 12.08 -4.66 21.38
C PRO A 433 11.84 -5.95 22.18
N ALA A 434 12.60 -7.01 21.89
CA ALA A 434 12.74 -8.16 22.79
C ALA A 434 13.47 -7.73 24.07
N GLY A 435 13.02 -8.25 25.22
CA GLY A 435 13.58 -7.96 26.55
C GLY A 435 13.47 -9.16 27.48
N PRO A 436 14.19 -9.19 28.62
CA PRO A 436 14.27 -10.38 29.48
C PRO A 436 12.92 -10.86 30.03
N GLU A 437 11.97 -9.94 30.22
CA GLU A 437 10.58 -10.24 30.59
C GLU A 437 9.80 -11.05 29.54
N HIS A 438 10.34 -11.18 28.33
CA HIS A 438 9.78 -11.96 27.24
C HIS A 438 10.43 -13.35 27.09
N GLU A 439 11.47 -13.68 27.85
CA GLU A 439 12.15 -14.99 27.82
C GLU A 439 11.25 -16.12 28.34
N GLY A 440 11.22 -17.26 27.64
CA GLY A 440 10.58 -18.48 28.14
C GLY A 440 9.93 -19.35 27.06
N ALA A 441 9.05 -20.24 27.52
CA ALA A 441 8.34 -21.20 26.69
C ALA A 441 7.08 -20.57 26.09
N TYR A 442 7.02 -20.48 24.77
CA TYR A 442 5.83 -20.10 24.02
C TYR A 442 5.18 -21.33 23.38
N GLN A 443 3.85 -21.29 23.29
CA GLN A 443 3.07 -22.30 22.58
C GLN A 443 1.84 -21.63 21.97
N VAL A 444 1.34 -22.12 20.84
CA VAL A 444 0.14 -21.59 20.19
C VAL A 444 -0.89 -22.68 19.98
N VAL A 445 -2.15 -22.38 20.32
CA VAL A 445 -3.30 -23.23 19.98
C VAL A 445 -3.99 -22.60 18.78
N ALA A 446 -4.18 -23.37 17.72
CA ALA A 446 -4.94 -23.02 16.53
C ALA A 446 -6.26 -23.80 16.55
N SER A 447 -7.40 -23.10 16.53
CA SER A 447 -8.72 -23.69 16.82
C SER A 447 -9.80 -23.24 15.84
N ASN A 448 -10.75 -24.13 15.51
CA ASN A 448 -11.99 -23.80 14.80
C ASN A 448 -13.13 -24.70 15.31
N ASN A 449 -14.32 -24.60 14.69
CA ASN A 449 -15.50 -25.40 15.06
C ASN A 449 -15.37 -26.92 14.76
N GLY A 450 -14.32 -27.36 14.05
CA GLY A 450 -13.98 -28.76 13.83
C GLY A 450 -12.96 -29.33 14.82
N GLY A 451 -12.31 -28.50 15.65
CA GLY A 451 -11.36 -28.93 16.67
C GLY A 451 -10.25 -27.92 16.94
N ALA A 452 -9.22 -28.36 17.66
CA ALA A 452 -8.01 -27.57 17.91
C ALA A 452 -6.76 -28.42 17.71
N THR A 453 -5.68 -27.77 17.29
CA THR A 453 -4.32 -28.32 17.30
C THR A 453 -3.41 -27.38 18.07
N THR A 454 -2.33 -27.91 18.62
CA THR A 454 -1.40 -27.19 19.48
C THR A 454 0.01 -27.32 18.90
N GLY A 455 0.66 -26.19 18.67
CA GLY A 455 2.04 -26.12 18.19
C GLY A 455 3.05 -26.72 19.17
N ALA A 456 4.26 -26.93 18.69
CA ALA A 456 5.39 -27.27 19.53
C ALA A 456 5.61 -26.21 20.64
N VAL A 457 6.26 -26.62 21.73
CA VAL A 457 6.75 -25.66 22.72
C VAL A 457 8.03 -25.03 22.18
N THR A 458 7.91 -23.79 21.73
CA THR A 458 8.99 -23.01 21.13
C THR A 458 9.60 -22.12 22.20
N TRP A 459 10.91 -22.22 22.41
CA TRP A 459 11.60 -21.37 23.38
C TRP A 459 12.08 -20.07 22.72
N LEU A 460 11.85 -18.95 23.41
CA LEU A 460 12.48 -17.68 23.09
C LEU A 460 13.51 -17.38 24.20
N THR A 461 14.79 -17.46 23.86
CA THR A 461 15.89 -17.04 24.74
C THR A 461 16.22 -15.59 24.43
N VAL A 462 16.25 -14.71 25.44
CA VAL A 462 16.49 -13.28 25.21
C VAL A 462 17.81 -12.88 25.87
N HIS A 463 18.90 -13.07 25.14
CA HIS A 463 20.22 -12.73 25.62
C HIS A 463 20.35 -11.22 25.78
N SER A 464 20.61 -10.76 27.00
CA SER A 464 21.10 -9.40 27.24
C SER A 464 22.31 -9.16 26.33
N ASN A 465 22.33 -8.05 25.59
CA ASN A 465 23.47 -7.63 24.78
C ASN A 465 24.70 -7.45 25.69
N THR A 466 25.49 -8.51 25.92
CA THR A 466 26.56 -8.49 26.91
C THR A 466 27.80 -7.82 26.32
N PRO A 467 28.76 -7.39 27.16
CA PRO A 467 30.04 -6.93 26.66
C PRO A 467 30.83 -8.00 25.88
N LEU A 468 30.48 -9.29 26.01
CA LEU A 468 31.05 -10.38 25.22
C LEU A 468 30.42 -10.54 23.83
N ASP A 469 29.33 -9.86 23.53
CA ASP A 469 28.70 -9.86 22.19
C ASP A 469 29.21 -8.69 21.33
N ARG A 470 29.98 -7.77 21.94
CA ARG A 470 30.59 -6.60 21.29
C ARG A 470 32.11 -6.78 21.20
N TRP A 471 32.57 -7.40 20.11
CA TRP A 471 34.00 -7.60 19.85
C TRP A 471 34.55 -6.53 18.92
N HIS A 472 35.41 -5.68 19.48
CA HIS A 472 36.04 -4.57 18.81
C HIS A 472 37.42 -4.95 18.29
N TRP A 473 37.67 -4.75 16.99
CA TRP A 473 38.99 -4.93 16.41
C TRP A 473 40.01 -3.93 16.99
N ARG A 474 41.19 -4.43 17.36
CA ARG A 474 42.38 -3.64 17.76
C ARG A 474 43.52 -3.82 16.77
N LEU A 475 43.68 -5.03 16.24
CA LEU A 475 44.46 -5.36 15.04
C LEU A 475 43.72 -6.44 14.21
N PRO A 476 43.89 -6.47 12.88
CA PRO A 476 44.67 -5.53 12.08
C PRO A 476 43.90 -4.23 11.83
N GLN A 477 44.63 -3.14 11.52
CA GLN A 477 44.02 -2.07 10.72
C GLN A 477 43.56 -2.69 9.38
N PRO A 478 42.43 -2.27 8.80
CA PRO A 478 41.57 -3.14 7.99
C PRO A 478 42.26 -3.69 6.74
N GLN A 479 42.71 -4.95 6.84
CA GLN A 479 43.37 -5.68 5.78
C GLN A 479 42.39 -6.46 4.89
N GLY A 480 42.86 -6.85 3.70
CA GLY A 480 42.19 -7.74 2.75
C GLY A 480 41.29 -7.09 1.70
N ASN A 481 40.95 -5.80 1.85
CA ASN A 481 40.19 -5.04 0.83
C ASN A 481 41.02 -3.86 0.32
N ASP A 482 41.11 -3.69 -1.00
CA ASP A 482 41.86 -2.60 -1.63
C ASP A 482 41.27 -1.22 -1.31
N LEU A 483 42.06 -0.35 -0.69
CA LEU A 483 41.73 1.07 -0.48
C LEU A 483 42.02 1.86 -1.76
N GLN A 484 41.00 2.54 -2.29
CA GLN A 484 40.99 3.12 -3.62
C GLN A 484 41.28 4.63 -3.64
N ALA A 485 40.96 5.35 -2.56
CA ALA A 485 41.19 6.78 -2.42
C ALA A 485 41.25 7.20 -0.94
N VAL A 486 41.85 8.37 -0.67
CA VAL A 486 42.01 8.94 0.68
C VAL A 486 41.86 10.46 0.65
N VAL A 487 41.04 11.00 1.56
CA VAL A 487 40.69 12.42 1.65
C VAL A 487 40.60 12.91 3.11
N TRP A 488 40.62 14.22 3.30
CA TRP A 488 40.52 14.87 4.60
C TRP A 488 39.30 15.79 4.68
N GLY A 489 38.67 15.85 5.85
CA GLY A 489 37.50 16.68 6.12
C GLY A 489 37.11 16.61 7.59
N GLY A 490 36.34 17.57 8.10
CA GLY A 490 35.76 17.50 9.45
C GLY A 490 36.74 17.24 10.61
N GLY A 491 38.04 17.51 10.45
CA GLY A 491 39.07 17.19 11.43
C GLY A 491 39.55 15.72 11.45
N ARG A 492 39.36 14.97 10.36
CA ARG A 492 39.80 13.58 10.22
C ARG A 492 40.17 13.19 8.79
N TRP A 493 40.96 12.14 8.65
CA TRP A 493 41.13 11.41 7.41
C TRP A 493 39.97 10.43 7.20
N LEU A 494 39.67 10.17 5.94
CA LEU A 494 38.79 9.12 5.44
C LEU A 494 39.49 8.45 4.24
N ALA A 495 39.62 7.13 4.24
CA ALA A 495 39.92 6.37 3.02
C ALA A 495 38.80 5.36 2.74
N VAL A 496 38.56 5.09 1.46
CA VAL A 496 37.43 4.27 0.97
C VAL A 496 37.92 3.25 -0.05
N GLY A 497 37.25 2.11 -0.16
CA GLY A 497 37.69 1.03 -1.02
C GLY A 497 36.66 -0.03 -1.41
N ARG A 498 37.16 -1.15 -1.93
CA ARG A 498 36.34 -2.29 -2.39
C ARG A 498 35.61 -2.97 -1.22
N GLY A 499 34.52 -3.70 -1.52
CA GLY A 499 33.83 -4.55 -0.55
C GLY A 499 33.36 -3.82 0.72
N GLY A 500 32.93 -2.58 0.57
CA GLY A 500 32.42 -1.71 1.62
C GLY A 500 33.47 -1.14 2.55
N ALA A 501 34.77 -1.26 2.23
CA ALA A 501 35.85 -0.79 3.08
C ALA A 501 35.80 0.74 3.24
N LEU A 502 35.69 1.18 4.48
CA LEU A 502 35.70 2.59 4.86
C LEU A 502 36.48 2.76 6.16
N VAL A 503 37.42 3.70 6.19
CA VAL A 503 38.41 3.79 7.26
C VAL A 503 38.66 5.24 7.62
N THR A 504 38.72 5.58 8.91
CA THR A 504 38.88 6.97 9.37
C THR A 504 39.95 7.12 10.44
N SER A 505 40.69 8.23 10.42
CA SER A 505 41.65 8.58 11.47
C SER A 505 41.41 10.02 11.93
N ALA A 506 41.09 10.19 13.22
CA ALA A 506 40.87 11.49 13.85
C ALA A 506 42.17 12.09 14.45
N ASP A 507 43.29 11.39 14.32
CA ASP A 507 44.57 11.67 14.98
C ASP A 507 45.74 11.76 13.98
N GLU A 508 45.50 12.42 12.83
CA GLU A 508 46.53 12.69 11.81
C GLU A 508 47.19 11.42 11.27
N GLY A 509 46.36 10.42 10.91
CA GLY A 509 46.78 9.21 10.20
C GLY A 509 47.58 8.22 11.06
N GLN A 510 47.60 8.40 12.39
CA GLN A 510 48.34 7.55 13.32
C GLN A 510 47.54 6.27 13.64
N ASN A 511 46.25 6.39 13.98
CA ASN A 511 45.33 5.27 14.22
C ASN A 511 44.12 5.34 13.27
N TRP A 512 43.79 4.21 12.65
CA TRP A 512 42.67 4.11 11.70
C TRP A 512 41.60 3.15 12.22
N GLN A 513 40.39 3.67 12.40
CA GLN A 513 39.19 2.90 12.73
C GLN A 513 38.50 2.42 11.46
N ALA A 514 38.06 1.16 11.44
CA ALA A 514 37.45 0.51 10.29
C ALA A 514 35.92 0.43 10.41
N ARG A 515 35.20 0.56 9.29
CA ARG A 515 33.79 0.23 9.14
C ARG A 515 33.56 -0.45 7.78
N ARG A 516 32.66 -1.43 7.72
CA ARG A 516 32.29 -2.12 6.47
C ARG A 516 30.84 -1.81 6.11
N LEU A 517 30.60 -1.40 4.86
CA LEU A 517 29.27 -0.97 4.36
C LEU A 517 28.69 -1.96 3.32
N GLY A 518 28.96 -3.25 3.48
CA GLY A 518 28.41 -4.33 2.64
C GLY A 518 28.98 -4.37 1.22
N ARG A 519 28.15 -4.76 0.23
CA ARG A 519 28.56 -5.08 -1.16
C ARG A 519 28.86 -3.86 -2.06
N ALA A 520 29.23 -2.71 -1.49
CA ALA A 520 29.54 -1.50 -2.26
C ALA A 520 31.03 -1.42 -2.59
N HIS A 521 31.42 -1.14 -3.83
CA HIS A 521 32.80 -0.89 -4.21
C HIS A 521 32.99 0.61 -4.36
N LEU A 522 33.61 1.24 -3.36
CA LEU A 522 33.83 2.69 -3.32
C LEU A 522 35.14 3.05 -4.05
N TYR A 523 35.10 4.13 -4.83
CA TYR A 523 36.20 4.55 -5.71
C TYR A 523 36.77 5.93 -5.35
N GLN A 524 35.96 6.82 -4.77
CA GLN A 524 36.35 8.15 -4.30
C GLN A 524 35.45 8.60 -3.13
N ALA A 525 35.94 9.51 -2.30
CA ALA A 525 35.11 10.33 -1.42
C ALA A 525 35.50 11.82 -1.47
N ALA A 526 34.62 12.72 -1.04
CA ALA A 526 34.89 14.15 -0.88
C ALA A 526 34.19 14.70 0.37
N ALA A 527 34.75 15.74 0.99
CA ALA A 527 34.18 16.42 2.15
C ALA A 527 33.79 17.87 1.81
N GLY A 528 32.63 18.32 2.31
CA GLY A 528 32.09 19.65 2.02
C GLY A 528 30.78 19.91 2.76
N LEU A 529 30.46 21.18 3.03
CA LEU A 529 29.21 21.60 3.71
C LEU A 529 28.94 20.94 5.09
N GLY A 530 29.97 20.45 5.77
CA GLY A 530 29.81 19.67 7.02
C GLY A 530 29.35 18.23 6.79
N GLN A 531 29.51 17.71 5.57
CA GLN A 531 29.16 16.36 5.14
C GLN A 531 30.30 15.70 4.37
N TRP A 532 30.15 14.40 4.15
CA TRP A 532 31.01 13.56 3.33
C TRP A 532 30.18 12.84 2.28
N VAL A 533 30.63 12.85 1.03
CA VAL A 533 30.04 12.08 -0.07
C VAL A 533 31.04 11.02 -0.51
N ALA A 534 30.63 9.76 -0.61
CA ALA A 534 31.44 8.67 -1.16
C ALA A 534 30.71 8.02 -2.34
N VAL A 535 31.46 7.70 -3.40
CA VAL A 535 30.89 7.22 -4.68
C VAL A 535 31.53 5.92 -5.17
N GLY A 536 30.79 5.16 -5.96
CA GLY A 536 31.25 3.90 -6.54
C GLY A 536 30.15 3.07 -7.21
N SER A 537 30.19 1.76 -6.99
CA SER A 537 29.15 0.81 -7.42
C SER A 537 28.64 -0.11 -6.30
N VAL A 538 27.59 -0.88 -6.60
CA VAL A 538 27.25 -2.15 -5.94
C VAL A 538 27.18 -3.22 -7.02
N ASP A 539 27.78 -4.39 -6.77
CA ASP A 539 27.80 -5.48 -7.73
C ASP A 539 26.58 -6.41 -7.52
N LEU A 540 25.73 -6.47 -8.54
CA LEU A 540 24.57 -7.35 -8.64
C LEU A 540 24.84 -8.45 -9.70
N PRO A 541 24.13 -9.59 -9.66
CA PRO A 541 24.27 -10.63 -10.66
C PRO A 541 24.12 -10.08 -12.09
N GLY A 542 25.20 -10.12 -12.87
CA GLY A 542 25.26 -9.64 -14.25
C GLY A 542 25.39 -8.12 -14.45
N ARG A 543 25.42 -7.28 -13.41
CA ARG A 543 25.65 -5.82 -13.56
C ARG A 543 26.19 -5.15 -12.29
N ALA A 544 27.14 -4.22 -12.46
CA ALA A 544 27.38 -3.17 -11.47
C ALA A 544 26.29 -2.10 -11.60
N VAL A 545 25.84 -1.52 -10.48
CA VAL A 545 24.95 -0.33 -10.45
C VAL A 545 25.61 0.81 -9.68
N PRO A 546 25.37 2.09 -9.99
CA PRO A 546 25.95 3.21 -9.26
C PRO A 546 25.58 3.20 -7.77
N ARG A 547 26.50 3.73 -6.95
CA ARG A 547 26.30 3.95 -5.52
C ARG A 547 26.80 5.33 -5.13
N LEU A 548 25.96 6.07 -4.40
CA LEU A 548 26.35 7.28 -3.67
C LEU A 548 25.94 7.10 -2.21
N LEU A 549 26.85 7.46 -1.31
CA LEU A 549 26.68 7.43 0.14
C LEU A 549 26.95 8.83 0.70
N LEU A 550 26.24 9.20 1.75
CA LEU A 550 26.40 10.46 2.47
C LEU A 550 26.65 10.20 3.97
N SER A 551 27.46 11.03 4.61
CA SER A 551 27.63 11.03 6.06
C SER A 551 27.76 12.45 6.62
N SER A 552 27.24 12.68 7.83
CA SER A 552 27.43 13.94 8.58
C SER A 552 28.70 13.96 9.43
N ASN A 553 29.26 12.79 9.78
CA ASN A 553 30.39 12.66 10.72
C ASN A 553 31.55 11.81 10.17
N GLY A 554 31.41 11.23 8.97
CA GLY A 554 32.38 10.33 8.34
C GLY A 554 32.32 8.88 8.86
N LEU A 555 31.49 8.60 9.86
CA LEU A 555 31.32 7.28 10.47
C LEU A 555 30.00 6.64 10.01
N ASP A 556 28.88 7.34 10.11
CA ASP A 556 27.55 6.83 9.82
C ASP A 556 27.15 7.22 8.39
N TRP A 557 26.95 6.22 7.54
CA TRP A 557 26.75 6.42 6.10
C TRP A 557 25.37 5.94 5.64
N GLU A 558 24.57 6.87 5.13
CA GLU A 558 23.28 6.60 4.48
C GLU A 558 23.44 6.53 2.95
N PRO A 559 22.69 5.66 2.25
CA PRO A 559 22.61 5.70 0.79
C PRO A 559 21.73 6.88 0.35
N VAL A 560 22.11 7.52 -0.77
CA VAL A 560 21.33 8.61 -1.37
C VAL A 560 20.92 8.24 -2.78
N GLU A 561 19.61 8.34 -3.07
CA GLU A 561 19.10 8.21 -4.43
C GLU A 561 19.39 9.49 -5.22
N THR A 562 20.00 9.32 -6.39
CA THR A 562 20.48 10.43 -7.23
C THR A 562 19.52 10.81 -8.35
N GLY A 563 18.45 10.03 -8.55
CA GLY A 563 17.50 10.19 -9.66
C GLY A 563 18.09 9.98 -11.06
N SER A 564 19.35 9.56 -11.18
CA SER A 564 20.02 9.41 -12.49
C SER A 564 19.41 8.28 -13.32
N SER A 565 19.29 8.53 -14.61
CA SER A 565 18.71 7.59 -15.58
C SER A 565 19.67 6.45 -16.00
N ARG A 566 20.92 6.48 -15.52
CA ARG A 566 22.01 5.64 -16.03
C ARG A 566 22.46 4.58 -15.04
N VAL A 567 22.83 3.42 -15.59
CA VAL A 567 23.27 2.24 -14.83
C VAL A 567 24.80 2.17 -14.66
N SER A 568 25.53 3.20 -15.11
CA SER A 568 26.98 3.31 -15.00
C SER A 568 27.44 3.57 -13.55
N PRO A 569 28.59 3.03 -13.10
CA PRO A 569 29.22 3.42 -11.84
C PRO A 569 29.55 4.93 -11.75
N TYR A 570 29.62 5.43 -10.52
CA TYR A 570 30.16 6.76 -10.23
C TYR A 570 31.65 6.64 -9.90
N ASN A 571 32.49 7.24 -10.74
CA ASN A 571 33.93 6.99 -10.80
C ASN A 571 34.72 7.91 -9.87
N ASP A 572 34.25 9.12 -9.61
CA ASP A 572 34.97 10.18 -8.90
C ASP A 572 34.04 11.27 -8.35
N VAL A 573 34.49 12.04 -7.36
CA VAL A 573 33.73 13.17 -6.76
C VAL A 573 34.64 14.25 -6.21
N ALA A 574 34.30 15.52 -6.45
CA ALA A 574 34.96 16.68 -5.86
C ALA A 574 33.95 17.63 -5.18
N PHE A 575 34.47 18.46 -4.27
CA PHE A 575 33.72 19.54 -3.63
C PHE A 575 34.42 20.89 -3.85
N GLY A 576 33.66 21.93 -4.17
CA GLY A 576 34.16 23.28 -4.40
C GLY A 576 33.05 24.29 -4.68
N ASN A 577 33.32 25.59 -4.51
CA ASN A 577 32.35 26.68 -4.73
C ASN A 577 30.93 26.41 -4.14
N GLY A 578 30.85 25.74 -2.98
CA GLY A 578 29.59 25.40 -2.31
C GLY A 578 28.83 24.20 -2.90
N ARG A 579 29.47 23.39 -3.75
CA ARG A 579 28.84 22.33 -4.55
C ARG A 579 29.69 21.06 -4.59
N PHE A 580 29.04 19.90 -4.54
CA PHE A 580 29.61 18.63 -4.95
C PHE A 580 29.38 18.40 -6.45
N VAL A 581 30.37 17.87 -7.15
CA VAL A 581 30.27 17.38 -8.53
C VAL A 581 30.80 15.96 -8.59
N VAL A 582 29.99 15.03 -9.10
CA VAL A 582 30.31 13.60 -9.26
C VAL A 582 30.48 13.29 -10.74
N ALA A 583 31.52 12.53 -11.10
CA ALA A 583 31.72 11.98 -12.44
C ALA A 583 31.19 10.53 -12.52
N GLY A 584 30.38 10.23 -13.55
CA GLY A 584 29.82 8.89 -13.78
C GLY A 584 30.06 8.41 -15.21
N ALA A 585 30.40 7.12 -15.37
CA ALA A 585 31.00 6.60 -16.59
C ALA A 585 30.14 6.87 -17.86
N GLY A 586 30.77 7.45 -18.86
CA GLY A 586 30.11 8.17 -19.95
C GLY A 586 30.18 9.68 -19.73
N ASN A 587 29.27 10.44 -20.34
CA ASN A 587 29.30 11.92 -20.30
C ASN A 587 28.55 12.52 -19.09
N THR A 588 28.39 11.78 -17.98
CA THR A 588 27.45 12.17 -16.92
C THR A 588 28.14 12.85 -15.74
N LEU A 589 27.56 13.98 -15.35
CA LEU A 589 27.89 14.73 -14.16
C LEU A 589 26.65 14.80 -13.26
N LEU A 590 26.81 14.58 -11.96
CA LEU A 590 25.78 14.91 -10.96
C LEU A 590 26.24 16.09 -10.11
N LEU A 591 25.36 17.05 -9.90
CA LEU A 591 25.64 18.26 -9.13
C LEU A 591 24.73 18.32 -7.90
N SER A 592 25.28 18.70 -6.75
CA SER A 592 24.50 18.94 -5.51
C SER A 592 25.07 20.09 -4.69
N THR A 593 24.18 20.93 -4.14
CA THR A 593 24.54 21.99 -3.17
C THR A 593 24.17 21.63 -1.73
N ASN A 594 23.82 20.36 -1.45
CA ASN A 594 23.40 19.90 -0.12
C ASN A 594 23.68 18.40 0.18
N GLY A 595 24.43 17.71 -0.68
CA GLY A 595 24.78 16.28 -0.56
C GLY A 595 23.63 15.28 -0.79
N ARG A 596 22.37 15.72 -0.69
CA ARG A 596 21.16 14.87 -0.73
C ARG A 596 20.36 15.00 -2.03
N SER A 597 20.24 16.21 -2.56
CA SER A 597 19.50 16.52 -3.79
C SER A 597 20.49 16.64 -4.95
N TRP A 598 20.33 15.80 -5.96
CA TRP A 598 21.25 15.71 -7.10
C TRP A 598 20.57 16.06 -8.42
N THR A 599 21.27 16.74 -9.31
CA THR A 599 20.82 17.07 -10.67
C THR A 599 21.77 16.45 -11.69
N GLU A 600 21.25 15.62 -12.60
CA GLU A 600 22.04 15.07 -13.71
C GLU A 600 22.23 16.11 -14.82
N GLN A 601 23.47 16.23 -15.31
CA GLN A 601 23.83 16.96 -16.52
C GLN A 601 24.66 16.06 -17.44
N VAL A 602 24.44 16.19 -18.75
CA VAL A 602 25.17 15.44 -19.78
C VAL A 602 26.14 16.38 -20.48
N LYS A 603 27.44 16.14 -20.32
CA LYS A 603 28.51 16.95 -20.93
C LYS A 603 28.58 16.75 -22.44
N SER A 604 28.71 17.84 -23.20
CA SER A 604 29.08 17.81 -24.61
C SER A 604 30.61 17.67 -24.79
N GLY A 605 31.03 16.73 -25.64
CA GLY A 605 32.44 16.59 -26.07
C GLY A 605 33.18 15.32 -25.63
N GLY A 606 32.63 14.50 -24.72
CA GLY A 606 33.24 13.21 -24.36
C GLY A 606 32.90 12.74 -22.95
N ALA A 607 33.37 11.53 -22.62
CA ALA A 607 33.20 10.96 -21.29
C ALA A 607 33.97 11.74 -20.20
N VAL A 608 33.51 11.63 -18.97
CA VAL A 608 34.17 12.17 -17.77
C VAL A 608 34.33 11.05 -16.73
N ASP A 609 35.58 10.71 -16.45
CA ASP A 609 35.96 9.61 -15.54
C ASP A 609 36.60 10.12 -14.25
N ARG A 610 37.05 11.38 -14.24
CA ARG A 610 37.57 12.09 -13.06
C ARG A 610 37.07 13.53 -13.00
N VAL A 611 36.93 14.05 -11.78
CA VAL A 611 36.65 15.45 -11.49
C VAL A 611 37.37 15.89 -10.22
N ALA A 612 38.21 16.92 -10.33
CA ALA A 612 38.84 17.61 -9.21
C ALA A 612 38.28 19.03 -9.07
N PHE A 613 38.49 19.66 -7.91
CA PHE A 613 38.27 21.09 -7.73
C PHE A 613 39.58 21.78 -7.33
N ALA A 614 39.94 22.83 -8.07
CA ALA A 614 41.25 23.43 -8.04
C ALA A 614 41.20 24.90 -8.51
N ASN A 615 41.92 25.80 -7.83
CA ASN A 615 42.07 27.20 -8.23
C ASN A 615 40.75 27.97 -8.50
N GLY A 616 39.66 27.61 -7.82
CA GLY A 616 38.33 28.21 -8.05
C GLY A 616 37.51 27.55 -9.17
N HIS A 617 38.01 26.49 -9.80
CA HIS A 617 37.38 25.80 -10.92
C HIS A 617 37.21 24.29 -10.64
N PHE A 618 36.11 23.72 -11.13
CA PHE A 618 36.00 22.28 -11.36
C PHE A 618 36.72 21.91 -12.64
N VAL A 619 37.41 20.76 -12.62
CA VAL A 619 38.24 20.30 -13.72
C VAL A 619 38.02 18.81 -13.92
N ALA A 620 37.63 18.42 -15.13
CA ALA A 620 37.17 17.09 -15.49
C ALA A 620 38.13 16.42 -16.47
N LEU A 621 38.47 15.15 -16.24
CA LEU A 621 39.29 14.32 -17.14
C LEU A 621 38.44 13.19 -17.75
N GLY A 622 38.87 12.73 -18.92
CA GLY A 622 38.22 11.70 -19.71
C GLY A 622 38.61 11.86 -21.18
N GLY A 623 37.84 11.29 -22.11
CA GLY A 623 38.18 11.25 -23.55
C GLY A 623 38.43 12.62 -24.20
N ASN A 624 37.76 13.67 -23.70
CA ASN A 624 38.20 15.06 -23.82
C ASN A 624 37.92 15.75 -22.48
N GLY A 625 38.96 16.22 -21.78
CA GLY A 625 38.79 16.94 -20.51
C GLY A 625 38.22 18.36 -20.68
N SER A 626 37.89 19.00 -19.55
CA SER A 626 37.29 20.34 -19.53
C SER A 626 37.44 21.04 -18.19
N ILE A 627 37.35 22.37 -18.21
CA ILE A 627 37.34 23.24 -17.03
C ILE A 627 36.00 24.00 -16.90
N SER A 628 35.56 24.27 -15.67
CA SER A 628 34.32 25.02 -15.36
C SER A 628 34.46 25.81 -14.07
N ALA A 629 33.91 27.02 -13.99
CA ALA A 629 33.89 27.80 -12.74
C ALA A 629 32.81 27.34 -11.74
N ASP A 630 31.69 26.82 -12.24
CA ASP A 630 30.50 26.47 -11.43
C ASP A 630 30.15 24.98 -11.48
N GLY A 631 30.84 24.19 -12.31
CA GLY A 631 30.53 22.79 -12.56
C GLY A 631 29.38 22.56 -13.55
N ILE A 632 28.79 23.63 -14.10
CA ILE A 632 27.68 23.60 -15.07
C ILE A 632 28.18 23.99 -16.46
N HIS A 633 28.90 25.11 -16.55
CA HIS A 633 29.37 25.67 -17.82
C HIS A 633 30.80 25.17 -18.09
N TRP A 634 30.95 24.19 -18.97
CA TRP A 634 32.21 23.51 -19.24
C TRP A 634 32.87 23.96 -20.55
N THR A 635 34.13 24.36 -20.46
CA THR A 635 35.01 24.66 -21.60
C THR A 635 35.91 23.46 -21.86
N ASN A 636 35.81 22.84 -23.04
CA ASN A 636 36.71 21.76 -23.46
C ASN A 636 38.11 22.32 -23.81
N TRP A 637 39.14 21.49 -23.62
CA TRP A 637 40.55 21.88 -23.78
C TRP A 637 41.36 20.90 -24.64
N ASN A 638 42.65 21.17 -24.84
CA ASN A 638 43.57 20.27 -25.56
C ASN A 638 44.43 19.43 -24.60
N LEU A 639 43.83 18.41 -23.97
CA LEU A 639 44.59 17.27 -23.45
C LEU A 639 44.70 16.17 -24.53
N PRO A 640 45.78 15.38 -24.56
CA PRO A 640 45.85 14.16 -25.38
C PRO A 640 44.73 13.16 -25.05
N GLY A 641 43.81 12.94 -25.99
CA GLY A 641 42.67 12.03 -25.84
C GLY A 641 43.01 10.53 -25.94
N SER A 642 44.26 10.17 -26.23
CA SER A 642 44.76 8.79 -26.25
C SER A 642 45.25 8.29 -24.89
N VAL A 643 45.32 9.17 -23.89
CA VAL A 643 45.79 8.85 -22.53
C VAL A 643 44.60 8.56 -21.63
N ALA A 644 44.64 7.42 -20.94
CA ALA A 644 43.71 7.11 -19.86
C ALA A 644 44.11 7.93 -18.62
N TRP A 645 43.53 9.13 -18.49
CA TRP A 645 43.73 10.01 -17.34
C TRP A 645 43.12 9.42 -16.07
N GLN A 646 43.90 9.38 -14.98
CA GLN A 646 43.53 8.67 -13.75
C GLN A 646 43.43 9.56 -12.51
N ASP A 647 44.14 10.70 -12.44
CA ASP A 647 43.99 11.67 -11.35
C ASP A 647 44.52 13.06 -11.72
N LEU A 648 44.16 14.08 -10.95
CA LEU A 648 44.50 15.49 -11.13
C LEU A 648 44.58 16.23 -9.79
N THR A 649 45.65 17.00 -9.61
CA THR A 649 45.80 17.95 -8.48
C THR A 649 46.21 19.35 -8.93
N TYR A 650 46.24 20.30 -8.01
CA TYR A 650 46.70 21.67 -8.23
C TYR A 650 47.55 22.18 -7.06
N GLY A 651 48.65 22.85 -7.38
CA GLY A 651 49.58 23.40 -6.42
C GLY A 651 50.66 24.23 -7.08
N ASN A 652 51.36 25.06 -6.31
CA ASN A 652 52.47 25.89 -6.81
C ASN A 652 52.15 26.68 -8.12
N GLY A 653 50.91 27.15 -8.27
CA GLY A 653 50.42 27.85 -9.48
C GLY A 653 50.21 26.97 -10.72
N ARG A 654 50.10 25.64 -10.57
CA ARG A 654 49.96 24.68 -11.67
C ARG A 654 48.98 23.54 -11.36
N TYR A 655 48.19 23.18 -12.34
CA TYR A 655 47.49 21.89 -12.40
C TYR A 655 48.48 20.80 -12.84
N VAL A 656 48.32 19.58 -12.31
CA VAL A 656 49.14 18.40 -12.64
C VAL A 656 48.24 17.18 -12.74
N ALA A 657 48.18 16.56 -13.92
CA ALA A 657 47.37 15.38 -14.23
C ALA A 657 48.27 14.17 -14.52
N CYS A 658 47.88 12.99 -14.05
CA CYS A 658 48.56 11.73 -14.34
C CYS A 658 47.62 10.73 -15.03
N GLY A 659 48.21 9.85 -15.84
CA GLY A 659 47.48 8.86 -16.63
C GLY A 659 48.40 7.88 -17.33
N LEU A 660 47.83 7.03 -18.18
CA LEU A 660 48.54 5.95 -18.86
C LEU A 660 48.28 6.00 -20.37
N LEU A 661 49.35 5.90 -21.15
CA LEU A 661 49.28 5.68 -22.60
C LEU A 661 49.64 4.22 -22.89
N TYR A 662 48.88 3.53 -23.74
CA TYR A 662 49.30 2.23 -24.26
C TYR A 662 50.30 2.43 -25.40
N ASP A 663 51.51 1.90 -25.25
CA ASP A 663 52.58 1.98 -26.25
C ASP A 663 53.04 0.56 -26.64
N ALA A 664 52.65 0.14 -27.84
CA ALA A 664 53.01 -1.15 -28.40
C ALA A 664 54.52 -1.30 -28.69
N GLY A 665 55.25 -0.20 -28.86
CA GLY A 665 56.71 -0.19 -29.02
C GLY A 665 57.46 -0.32 -27.69
N ALA A 666 56.87 0.19 -26.60
CA ALA A 666 57.37 0.00 -25.23
C ALA A 666 56.95 -1.34 -24.61
N GLY A 667 56.07 -2.11 -25.26
CA GLY A 667 55.59 -3.42 -24.80
C GLY A 667 54.58 -3.36 -23.65
N GLY A 668 53.90 -2.22 -23.44
CA GLY A 668 52.96 -2.07 -22.34
C GLY A 668 52.36 -0.68 -22.19
N TYR A 669 51.94 -0.34 -20.97
CA TYR A 669 51.47 1.01 -20.64
C TYR A 669 52.65 1.86 -20.12
N VAL A 670 52.62 3.15 -20.42
CA VAL A 670 53.64 4.15 -20.07
C VAL A 670 53.00 5.26 -19.24
N LEU A 671 53.66 5.63 -18.14
CA LEU A 671 53.23 6.71 -17.26
C LEU A 671 53.32 8.07 -17.98
N GLN A 672 52.18 8.76 -18.01
CA GLN A 672 52.03 10.12 -18.54
C GLN A 672 51.80 11.07 -17.38
N VAL A 673 52.62 12.12 -17.28
CA VAL A 673 52.37 13.24 -16.37
C VAL A 673 52.43 14.54 -17.15
N TYR A 674 51.35 15.32 -17.09
CA TYR A 674 51.20 16.60 -17.75
C TYR A 674 50.90 17.69 -16.71
N SER A 675 51.31 18.91 -17.00
CA SER A 675 51.13 20.10 -16.17
C SER A 675 50.60 21.28 -16.98
N SER A 676 49.88 22.19 -16.32
CA SER A 676 49.32 23.40 -16.92
C SER A 676 49.28 24.54 -15.91
N SER A 677 49.61 25.77 -16.33
CA SER A 677 49.51 26.97 -15.50
C SER A 677 48.16 27.69 -15.59
N ASP A 678 47.45 27.52 -16.71
CA ASP A 678 46.17 28.18 -17.01
C ASP A 678 44.96 27.24 -16.86
N GLY A 679 45.18 25.93 -16.88
CA GLY A 679 44.10 24.95 -16.94
C GLY A 679 43.43 24.95 -18.31
N LEU A 680 44.18 25.19 -19.39
CA LEU A 680 43.74 25.12 -20.79
C LEU A 680 44.84 24.52 -21.70
N ILE A 681 46.10 24.91 -21.50
CA ILE A 681 47.26 24.48 -22.28
C ILE A 681 48.12 23.55 -21.42
N TRP A 682 48.27 22.30 -21.87
CA TRP A 682 48.93 21.23 -21.12
C TRP A 682 50.27 20.82 -21.75
N LYS A 683 51.28 20.59 -20.90
CA LYS A 683 52.64 20.19 -21.28
C LYS A 683 53.14 19.07 -20.35
N GLY A 684 53.64 17.98 -20.92
CA GLY A 684 54.07 16.80 -20.17
C GLY A 684 55.16 16.01 -20.87
N ALA A 685 55.55 14.89 -20.27
CA ALA A 685 56.59 14.00 -20.76
C ALA A 685 56.27 12.53 -20.40
N ASN A 686 56.81 11.60 -21.18
CA ASN A 686 56.78 10.18 -20.88
C ASN A 686 57.72 9.88 -19.70
N LEU A 687 57.21 9.23 -18.65
CA LEU A 687 58.02 8.66 -17.58
C LEU A 687 58.12 7.13 -17.80
N ALA A 688 59.32 6.59 -17.63
CA ALA A 688 59.65 5.26 -18.14
C ALA A 688 59.27 4.10 -17.19
N ALA A 689 58.67 3.07 -17.78
CA ALA A 689 58.42 1.72 -17.27
C ALA A 689 57.42 1.53 -16.11
N GLY A 690 56.46 0.62 -16.33
CA GLY A 690 55.55 0.09 -15.30
C GLY A 690 54.11 -0.07 -15.80
N TYR A 691 53.57 -1.29 -15.76
CA TYR A 691 52.12 -1.47 -15.83
C TYR A 691 51.53 -1.10 -14.47
N HIS A 692 50.80 0.01 -14.42
CA HIS A 692 50.15 0.46 -13.20
C HIS A 692 48.61 0.40 -13.36
N PRO A 693 47.86 -0.33 -12.52
CA PRO A 693 46.40 -0.41 -12.68
C PRO A 693 45.70 0.87 -12.19
N ARG A 694 46.30 1.57 -11.22
CA ARG A 694 45.90 2.91 -10.76
C ARG A 694 47.09 3.80 -10.43
N LEU A 695 46.85 5.09 -10.53
CA LEU A 695 47.71 6.22 -10.21
C LEU A 695 46.88 7.27 -9.46
N ALA A 696 47.52 7.99 -8.54
CA ALA A 696 46.96 9.15 -7.86
C ALA A 696 48.03 10.23 -7.66
N VAL A 697 47.63 11.50 -7.54
CA VAL A 697 48.54 12.64 -7.40
C VAL A 697 48.00 13.69 -6.41
N ALA A 698 48.85 14.13 -5.49
CA ALA A 698 48.52 15.13 -4.47
C ALA A 698 49.58 16.23 -4.38
N PHE A 699 49.19 17.44 -3.98
CA PHE A 699 50.11 18.52 -3.67
C PHE A 699 50.11 18.86 -2.18
N GLY A 700 51.29 19.01 -1.59
CA GLY A 700 51.48 19.26 -0.16
C GLY A 700 52.91 19.66 0.17
N ALA A 701 53.14 20.37 1.28
CA ALA A 701 54.47 20.78 1.74
C ALA A 701 55.37 21.44 0.65
N GLY A 702 54.77 22.12 -0.34
CA GLY A 702 55.49 22.72 -1.48
C GLY A 702 55.90 21.73 -2.60
N ARG A 703 55.33 20.52 -2.64
CA ARG A 703 55.73 19.40 -3.50
C ARG A 703 54.51 18.63 -4.02
N PHE A 704 54.56 18.19 -5.26
CA PHE A 704 53.67 17.18 -5.82
C PHE A 704 54.20 15.79 -5.47
N VAL A 705 53.30 14.88 -5.11
CA VAL A 705 53.55 13.45 -4.87
C VAL A 705 52.65 12.67 -5.81
N LEU A 706 53.19 11.65 -6.46
CA LEU A 706 52.46 10.68 -7.28
C LEU A 706 52.62 9.28 -6.68
N ALA A 707 51.52 8.58 -6.49
CA ALA A 707 51.45 7.21 -6.01
C ALA A 707 50.88 6.28 -7.09
N GLY A 708 51.32 5.02 -7.13
CA GLY A 708 50.82 4.03 -8.10
C GLY A 708 51.16 2.57 -7.74
N GLY A 709 50.51 1.63 -8.40
CA GLY A 709 50.66 0.19 -8.13
C GLY A 709 51.53 -0.53 -9.15
N SER A 710 52.60 -1.21 -8.73
CA SER A 710 53.18 -2.36 -9.46
C SER A 710 54.21 -3.07 -8.57
N GLY A 711 53.79 -4.05 -7.76
CA GLY A 711 54.67 -4.96 -6.99
C GLY A 711 55.64 -4.37 -5.93
N ARG A 712 55.82 -3.05 -5.83
CA ARG A 712 56.59 -2.35 -4.77
C ARG A 712 55.90 -1.12 -4.18
N GLY A 713 54.92 -0.58 -4.90
CA GLY A 713 54.29 0.72 -4.63
C GLY A 713 55.14 1.88 -5.17
N LEU A 714 54.74 2.42 -6.33
CA LEU A 714 55.36 3.58 -6.94
C LEU A 714 55.14 4.81 -6.05
N LEU A 715 56.21 5.52 -5.70
CA LEU A 715 56.17 6.81 -5.00
C LEU A 715 57.16 7.78 -5.64
N MET A 716 56.65 8.67 -6.49
CA MET A 716 57.43 9.74 -7.12
C MET A 716 57.08 11.11 -6.54
N HIS A 717 57.98 12.08 -6.68
CA HIS A 717 57.71 13.46 -6.29
C HIS A 717 58.31 14.51 -7.22
N SER A 718 57.75 15.72 -7.21
CA SER A 718 58.21 16.88 -8.00
C SER A 718 57.96 18.20 -7.25
N SER A 719 58.85 19.18 -7.37
CA SER A 719 58.60 20.55 -6.86
C SER A 719 57.85 21.46 -7.85
N ASP A 720 57.84 21.11 -9.13
CA ASP A 720 57.32 21.97 -10.22
C ASP A 720 56.26 21.29 -11.11
N GLY A 721 55.97 20.01 -10.89
CA GLY A 721 55.00 19.21 -11.65
C GLY A 721 55.54 18.63 -12.96
N SER A 722 56.78 18.95 -13.33
CA SER A 722 57.42 18.61 -14.61
C SER A 722 58.69 17.78 -14.47
N GLN A 723 59.48 17.96 -13.40
CA GLN A 723 60.66 17.14 -13.08
C GLN A 723 60.35 16.19 -11.93
N TRP A 724 60.38 14.88 -12.18
CA TRP A 724 59.95 13.85 -11.23
C TRP A 724 61.10 12.96 -10.76
N GLN A 725 61.17 12.70 -9.45
CA GLN A 725 62.14 11.79 -8.83
C GLN A 725 61.42 10.60 -8.20
N ASP A 726 61.91 9.40 -8.49
CA ASP A 726 61.45 8.16 -7.83
C ASP A 726 62.04 8.03 -6.41
N ARG A 727 61.19 7.60 -5.46
CA ARG A 727 61.52 7.24 -4.07
C ARG A 727 60.79 5.97 -3.61
N SER A 728 60.40 5.12 -4.57
CA SER A 728 59.75 3.84 -4.30
C SER A 728 60.63 2.93 -3.42
N PRO A 729 60.06 2.30 -2.37
CA PRO A 729 60.82 1.42 -1.49
C PRO A 729 61.20 0.10 -2.17
N SER A 730 62.23 -0.58 -1.65
CA SER A 730 62.72 -1.85 -2.18
C SER A 730 61.74 -3.02 -2.03
N ALA A 731 60.77 -2.92 -1.12
CA ALA A 731 59.67 -3.85 -0.93
C ALA A 731 58.39 -3.10 -0.49
N GLY A 732 57.22 -3.60 -0.88
CA GLY A 732 55.95 -2.98 -0.53
C GLY A 732 54.76 -3.40 -1.39
N GLY A 733 53.56 -3.18 -0.86
CA GLY A 733 52.32 -3.29 -1.62
C GLY A 733 52.09 -2.13 -2.60
N GLU A 734 51.18 -2.35 -3.55
CA GLU A 734 50.68 -1.39 -4.53
C GLU A 734 49.91 -0.23 -3.89
N LEU A 735 49.99 0.96 -4.51
CA LEU A 735 49.28 2.16 -4.05
C LEU A 735 48.28 2.62 -5.10
N TYR A 736 47.08 3.01 -4.65
CA TYR A 736 45.97 3.40 -5.53
C TYR A 736 45.43 4.81 -5.27
N GLY A 737 45.71 5.39 -4.10
CA GLY A 737 45.30 6.74 -3.72
C GLY A 737 46.36 7.47 -2.90
N VAL A 738 46.45 8.79 -3.03
CA VAL A 738 47.28 9.66 -2.17
C VAL A 738 46.59 11.00 -1.94
N GLY A 739 46.73 11.55 -0.73
CA GLY A 739 46.18 12.86 -0.35
C GLY A 739 47.11 13.61 0.61
N PHE A 740 46.90 14.91 0.78
CA PHE A 740 47.65 15.75 1.72
C PHE A 740 46.72 16.66 2.54
N ALA A 741 46.90 16.67 3.86
CA ALA A 741 46.23 17.56 4.80
C ALA A 741 47.00 17.63 6.13
N ASN A 742 46.79 18.67 6.94
CA ASN A 742 47.45 18.84 8.25
C ASN A 742 48.99 18.69 8.26
N GLY A 743 49.67 18.97 7.14
CA GLY A 743 51.13 18.78 7.04
C GLY A 743 51.56 17.34 6.75
N LEU A 744 50.63 16.43 6.49
CA LEU A 744 50.84 15.01 6.29
C LEU A 744 50.33 14.57 4.91
N PHE A 745 51.16 13.86 4.16
CA PHE A 745 50.73 13.00 3.06
C PHE A 745 50.31 11.63 3.59
N VAL A 746 49.21 11.10 3.08
CA VAL A 746 48.77 9.72 3.29
C VAL A 746 48.61 9.05 1.93
N ALA A 747 49.20 7.87 1.75
CA ALA A 747 49.02 7.02 0.57
C ALA A 747 48.43 5.66 0.98
N VAL A 748 47.50 5.14 0.18
CA VAL A 748 46.69 3.95 0.46
C VAL A 748 46.64 3.02 -0.76
N GLY A 749 46.42 1.71 -0.54
CA GLY A 749 46.34 0.76 -1.65
C GLY A 749 45.92 -0.67 -1.33
N ASP A 750 46.65 -1.62 -1.90
CA ASP A 750 46.33 -3.05 -1.94
C ASP A 750 46.15 -3.69 -0.57
N GLY A 751 45.09 -4.52 -0.43
CA GLY A 751 44.85 -5.27 0.80
C GLY A 751 44.82 -4.44 2.10
N GLY A 752 44.57 -3.13 2.03
CA GLY A 752 44.62 -2.20 3.17
C GLY A 752 45.97 -1.52 3.43
N SER A 753 46.92 -1.57 2.49
CA SER A 753 48.26 -0.98 2.66
C SER A 753 48.20 0.54 2.86
N MET A 754 48.98 1.05 3.83
CA MET A 754 48.98 2.47 4.22
C MET A 754 50.38 2.99 4.56
N ARG A 755 50.70 4.19 4.06
CA ARG A 755 51.98 4.89 4.24
C ARG A 755 51.72 6.38 4.52
N VAL A 756 52.59 7.02 5.31
CA VAL A 756 52.50 8.47 5.55
C VAL A 756 53.86 9.17 5.46
N SER A 757 53.86 10.46 5.15
CA SER A 757 55.07 11.29 5.03
C SER A 757 54.77 12.76 5.33
N ASN A 758 55.67 13.47 6.02
CA ASN A 758 55.50 14.90 6.29
C ASN A 758 56.11 15.79 5.17
N ASP A 759 56.96 15.22 4.30
CA ASP A 759 57.73 15.95 3.29
C ASP A 759 57.52 15.44 1.84
N GLY A 760 56.79 14.32 1.68
CA GLY A 760 56.56 13.65 0.39
C GLY A 760 57.74 12.83 -0.11
N VAL A 761 58.81 12.70 0.68
CA VAL A 761 60.08 12.05 0.30
C VAL A 761 60.39 10.87 1.23
N ASN A 762 60.26 11.08 2.54
CA ASN A 762 60.52 10.08 3.57
C ASN A 762 59.20 9.46 4.02
N TRP A 763 58.96 8.22 3.60
CA TRP A 763 57.69 7.53 3.80
C TRP A 763 57.77 6.49 4.91
N THR A 764 57.12 6.80 6.03
CA THR A 764 56.89 5.84 7.10
C THR A 764 55.76 4.91 6.69
N VAL A 765 56.09 3.62 6.46
CA VAL A 765 55.07 2.58 6.31
C VAL A 765 54.33 2.46 7.64
N ARG A 766 53.00 2.56 7.65
CA ARG A 766 52.22 2.31 8.87
C ARG A 766 52.00 0.81 9.10
N HIS A 767 52.15 0.00 8.06
CA HIS A 767 52.17 -1.47 8.12
C HIS A 767 53.25 -2.08 7.20
N PRO A 768 54.40 -2.54 7.72
CA PRO A 768 55.15 -3.61 7.05
C PRO A 768 54.37 -4.92 7.25
N GLY A 769 53.82 -5.47 6.17
CA GLY A 769 52.92 -6.62 6.23
C GLY A 769 53.60 -7.97 6.50
N GLY A 770 52.82 -8.92 7.00
CA GLY A 770 53.15 -10.34 7.09
C GLY A 770 51.92 -11.14 7.52
N GLU A 771 51.72 -12.33 6.96
CA GLU A 771 50.55 -13.19 7.24
C GLU A 771 50.51 -13.75 8.68
N ALA A 772 51.60 -13.53 9.43
CA ALA A 772 51.90 -14.09 10.73
C ALA A 772 50.73 -13.98 11.73
N GLY A 773 50.15 -15.13 12.09
CA GLY A 773 49.16 -15.23 13.15
C GLY A 773 49.76 -15.02 14.53
N LEU A 774 49.04 -14.30 15.39
CA LEU A 774 49.27 -14.31 16.82
C LEU A 774 48.74 -15.63 17.38
N GLY A 775 49.50 -16.25 18.29
CA GLY A 775 49.24 -17.59 18.82
C GLY A 775 49.20 -17.66 20.35
N ALA A 776 49.67 -16.63 21.06
CA ALA A 776 49.70 -16.60 22.52
C ALA A 776 49.46 -15.20 23.09
N LEU A 777 48.86 -15.14 24.28
CA LEU A 777 48.60 -13.93 25.05
C LEU A 777 48.98 -14.14 26.53
N ALA A 778 49.63 -13.16 27.15
CA ALA A 778 49.90 -13.14 28.59
C ALA A 778 49.74 -11.74 29.19
N GLN A 779 49.42 -11.67 30.48
CA GLN A 779 49.41 -10.43 31.26
C GLN A 779 50.37 -10.51 32.45
N GLY A 780 50.93 -9.36 32.84
CA GLY A 780 51.86 -9.27 33.95
C GLY A 780 52.53 -7.90 34.05
N GLY A 781 52.94 -7.51 35.26
CA GLY A 781 53.66 -6.25 35.52
C GLY A 781 52.90 -4.97 35.13
N GLY A 782 51.59 -5.02 34.91
CA GLY A 782 50.78 -3.91 34.38
C GLY A 782 50.75 -3.81 32.84
N PHE A 783 51.12 -4.87 32.13
CA PHE A 783 51.16 -4.94 30.67
C PHE A 783 50.47 -6.22 30.16
N CYS A 784 50.11 -6.20 28.88
CA CYS A 784 49.67 -7.33 28.09
C CYS A 784 50.66 -7.59 26.94
N VAL A 785 50.96 -8.85 26.65
CA VAL A 785 51.91 -9.27 25.62
C VAL A 785 51.24 -10.29 24.70
N ALA A 786 51.40 -10.13 23.39
CA ALA A 786 50.95 -11.08 22.37
C ALA A 786 52.17 -11.60 21.60
N ALA A 787 52.25 -12.91 21.38
CA ALA A 787 53.34 -13.56 20.65
C ALA A 787 52.79 -14.45 19.52
N GLY A 788 53.57 -14.70 18.47
CA GLY A 788 53.06 -15.40 17.28
C GLY A 788 54.10 -15.93 16.30
N GLU A 789 53.66 -16.12 15.07
CA GLU A 789 54.47 -16.60 13.92
C GLU A 789 55.54 -15.56 13.53
N GLN A 790 56.58 -15.99 12.82
CA GLN A 790 57.69 -15.14 12.36
C GLN A 790 58.44 -14.38 13.49
N GLY A 791 58.42 -14.91 14.72
CA GLY A 791 58.98 -14.24 15.90
C GLY A 791 58.22 -12.99 16.36
N SER A 792 56.99 -12.78 15.87
CA SER A 792 56.16 -11.62 16.16
C SER A 792 55.88 -11.48 17.66
N LEU A 793 56.09 -10.27 18.18
CA LEU A 793 55.87 -9.93 19.59
C LEU A 793 55.32 -8.50 19.70
N LEU A 794 54.15 -8.36 20.34
CA LEU A 794 53.47 -7.08 20.55
C LEU A 794 53.24 -6.84 22.04
N VAL A 795 53.31 -5.58 22.48
CA VAL A 795 53.15 -5.17 23.89
C VAL A 795 52.17 -4.00 24.02
N SER A 796 51.29 -4.09 25.02
CA SER A 796 50.27 -3.10 25.38
C SER A 796 50.24 -2.82 26.89
N ARG A 797 49.69 -1.66 27.28
CA ARG A 797 49.37 -1.28 28.68
C ARG A 797 47.87 -1.21 28.98
N ASP A 798 47.02 -1.25 27.96
CA ASP A 798 45.58 -0.96 28.02
C ASP A 798 44.72 -1.95 27.20
N GLY A 799 45.35 -2.93 26.54
CA GLY A 799 44.71 -3.88 25.63
C GLY A 799 44.23 -3.26 24.31
N ARG A 800 44.28 -1.94 24.18
CA ARG A 800 43.77 -1.15 23.04
C ARG A 800 44.90 -0.78 22.09
N ARG A 801 46.04 -0.32 22.61
CA ARG A 801 47.20 0.20 21.88
C ARG A 801 48.35 -0.79 21.97
N TRP A 802 48.82 -1.26 20.82
CA TRP A 802 49.81 -2.34 20.70
C TRP A 802 51.04 -1.86 19.95
N ASN A 803 52.22 -2.18 20.48
CA ASN A 803 53.52 -1.78 19.94
C ASN A 803 54.34 -3.03 19.63
N SER A 804 54.93 -3.12 18.44
CA SER A 804 55.81 -4.23 18.07
C SER A 804 57.18 -4.11 18.74
N VAL A 805 57.74 -5.24 19.18
CA VAL A 805 59.05 -5.34 19.84
C VAL A 805 59.95 -6.28 19.05
N PRO A 806 61.11 -5.81 18.53
CA PRO A 806 62.06 -6.67 17.84
C PRO A 806 62.61 -7.78 18.76
N THR A 807 62.49 -9.03 18.32
CA THR A 807 62.85 -10.23 19.11
C THR A 807 64.17 -10.89 18.69
N GLY A 808 64.64 -10.64 17.45
CA GLY A 808 65.84 -11.27 16.90
C GLY A 808 65.69 -12.77 16.56
N VAL A 809 64.46 -13.30 16.55
CA VAL A 809 64.14 -14.67 16.13
C VAL A 809 63.07 -14.66 15.04
N THR A 810 63.00 -15.70 14.22
CA THR A 810 61.99 -15.87 13.16
C THR A 810 61.09 -17.09 13.38
N ASN A 811 61.39 -17.92 14.38
CA ASN A 811 60.60 -19.07 14.78
C ASN A 811 59.22 -18.66 15.32
N HIS A 812 58.23 -19.55 15.20
CA HIS A 812 56.91 -19.31 15.79
C HIS A 812 56.97 -19.44 17.31
N LEU A 813 56.63 -18.35 18.01
CA LEU A 813 56.40 -18.31 19.45
C LEU A 813 54.98 -18.83 19.72
N ARG A 814 54.89 -19.96 20.45
CA ARG A 814 53.65 -20.72 20.68
C ARG A 814 52.98 -20.43 22.01
N ALA A 815 53.76 -20.08 23.03
CA ALA A 815 53.25 -19.67 24.34
C ALA A 815 54.08 -18.52 24.91
N VAL A 816 53.44 -17.68 25.72
CA VAL A 816 54.09 -16.67 26.56
C VAL A 816 53.46 -16.71 27.95
N VAL A 817 54.27 -16.49 28.98
CA VAL A 817 53.84 -16.50 30.39
C VAL A 817 54.58 -15.40 31.17
N PHE A 818 54.00 -14.91 32.26
CA PHE A 818 54.64 -13.99 33.20
C PHE A 818 54.93 -14.66 34.54
N GLY A 819 56.10 -14.38 35.11
CA GLY A 819 56.54 -14.87 36.41
C GLY A 819 57.86 -14.21 36.83
N GLY A 820 58.15 -14.13 38.13
CA GLY A 820 59.42 -13.56 38.62
C GLY A 820 59.77 -12.18 38.03
N ASP A 821 58.76 -11.31 37.91
CA ASP A 821 58.81 -9.97 37.30
C ASP A 821 59.25 -9.90 35.82
N ARG A 822 59.15 -11.02 35.08
CA ARG A 822 59.55 -11.14 33.67
C ARG A 822 58.51 -11.89 32.85
N PHE A 823 58.46 -11.58 31.56
CA PHE A 823 57.83 -12.46 30.58
C PHE A 823 58.83 -13.49 30.07
N VAL A 824 58.34 -14.70 29.77
CA VAL A 824 59.03 -15.78 29.08
C VAL A 824 58.16 -16.23 27.92
N ALA A 825 58.69 -16.21 26.69
CA ALA A 825 58.05 -16.76 25.50
C ALA A 825 58.82 -18.00 25.00
N VAL A 826 58.09 -19.02 24.56
CA VAL A 826 58.63 -20.30 24.07
C VAL A 826 57.99 -20.67 22.73
N GLY A 827 58.66 -21.49 21.94
CA GLY A 827 58.15 -21.89 20.63
C GLY A 827 58.93 -22.99 19.93
N ASP A 828 58.87 -22.99 18.59
CA ASP A 828 59.58 -23.96 17.76
C ASP A 828 61.10 -23.83 17.89
N ALA A 829 61.83 -24.95 17.94
CA ALA A 829 63.28 -24.97 18.06
C ALA A 829 63.98 -24.62 16.73
N ASP A 830 65.24 -24.16 16.79
CA ASP A 830 66.11 -23.97 15.64
C ASP A 830 67.44 -24.73 15.79
N ASN A 831 68.35 -24.54 14.83
CA ASN A 831 69.66 -25.20 14.80
C ASN A 831 70.59 -24.84 15.98
N ALA A 832 70.24 -23.85 16.80
CA ALA A 832 70.95 -23.46 18.02
C ALA A 832 70.20 -23.89 19.31
N GLY A 833 69.13 -24.69 19.20
CA GLY A 833 68.31 -25.19 20.29
C GLY A 833 66.96 -24.50 20.39
N MET A 834 66.35 -24.53 21.57
CA MET A 834 65.02 -23.93 21.76
C MET A 834 64.98 -22.43 21.43
N CYS A 835 63.85 -21.98 20.88
CA CYS A 835 63.49 -20.57 20.85
C CYS A 835 62.86 -20.20 22.19
N LEU A 836 63.67 -19.65 23.10
CA LEU A 836 63.19 -19.02 24.33
C LEU A 836 63.61 -17.56 24.35
N LEU A 837 62.64 -16.67 24.57
CA LEU A 837 62.86 -15.25 24.80
C LEU A 837 62.43 -14.87 26.22
N ARG A 838 63.12 -13.93 26.84
CA ARG A 838 62.70 -13.30 28.10
C ARG A 838 62.75 -11.79 28.00
N GLY A 839 61.88 -11.09 28.70
CA GLY A 839 61.89 -9.63 28.72
C GLY A 839 61.23 -9.02 29.96
N GLY A 840 61.70 -7.83 30.33
CA GLY A 840 60.91 -6.93 31.18
C GLY A 840 59.79 -6.30 30.35
N ALA A 841 58.67 -5.97 30.98
CA ALA A 841 57.44 -5.53 30.29
C ALA A 841 57.56 -4.26 29.42
N GLY A 842 58.66 -3.51 29.54
CA GLY A 842 59.07 -2.44 28.63
C GLY A 842 60.58 -2.37 28.41
N GLY A 843 61.27 -3.50 28.55
CA GLY A 843 62.73 -3.63 28.36
C GLY A 843 63.09 -4.38 27.07
N PRO A 844 64.39 -4.52 26.76
CA PRO A 844 64.84 -5.39 25.68
C PRO A 844 64.47 -6.85 25.98
N TRP A 845 64.21 -7.61 24.93
CA TRP A 845 64.00 -9.05 25.03
C TRP A 845 65.29 -9.80 24.63
N GLU A 846 65.69 -10.75 25.46
CA GLU A 846 66.91 -11.54 25.30
C GLU A 846 66.56 -12.98 24.90
N ARG A 847 67.32 -13.55 23.96
CA ARG A 847 67.27 -14.98 23.68
C ARG A 847 68.05 -15.76 24.75
N VAL A 848 67.46 -16.84 25.26
CA VAL A 848 68.12 -17.80 26.15
C VAL A 848 68.35 -19.10 25.38
N PHE A 849 69.53 -19.70 25.54
CA PHE A 849 69.88 -20.97 24.91
C PHE A 849 69.75 -22.13 25.89
N HIS A 850 69.26 -23.27 25.41
CA HIS A 850 69.23 -24.53 26.15
C HIS A 850 69.55 -25.70 25.22
N PRO A 851 70.35 -26.69 25.65
CA PRO A 851 70.64 -27.89 24.87
C PRO A 851 69.43 -28.84 24.80
N GLY A 852 68.47 -28.50 23.96
CA GLY A 852 67.29 -29.30 23.62
C GLY A 852 66.68 -28.83 22.29
N ALA A 853 66.26 -29.78 21.45
CA ALA A 853 65.75 -29.52 20.10
C ALA A 853 64.25 -29.86 19.93
N ALA A 854 63.51 -29.97 21.04
CA ALA A 854 62.07 -30.20 21.03
C ALA A 854 61.32 -28.86 20.90
N ASN A 855 60.22 -28.84 20.13
CA ASN A 855 59.34 -27.68 20.07
C ASN A 855 58.52 -27.57 21.37
N LEU A 856 58.44 -26.37 21.94
CA LEU A 856 57.60 -26.08 23.10
C LEU A 856 56.29 -25.45 22.65
N HIS A 857 55.18 -26.01 23.10
CA HIS A 857 53.82 -25.58 22.73
C HIS A 857 53.16 -24.74 23.83
N GLY A 858 53.41 -25.05 25.11
CA GLY A 858 52.74 -24.42 26.25
C GLY A 858 53.72 -24.00 27.35
N ALA A 859 53.36 -22.98 28.14
CA ALA A 859 54.13 -22.52 29.29
C ALA A 859 53.24 -22.02 30.44
N ALA A 860 53.64 -22.31 31.67
CA ALA A 860 52.99 -21.89 32.92
C ALA A 860 54.03 -21.44 33.95
N PHE A 861 53.59 -20.68 34.96
CA PHE A 861 54.39 -20.29 36.11
C PHE A 861 53.61 -20.57 37.40
N GLY A 862 54.27 -21.08 38.43
CA GLY A 862 53.64 -21.41 39.71
C GLY A 862 54.65 -21.83 40.77
N GLN A 863 54.40 -21.48 42.04
CA GLN A 863 55.30 -21.78 43.17
C GLN A 863 56.76 -21.29 42.99
N GLY A 864 56.98 -20.24 42.18
CA GLY A 864 58.32 -19.77 41.82
C GLY A 864 59.00 -20.54 40.68
N LEU A 865 58.32 -21.53 40.08
CA LEU A 865 58.84 -22.37 39.01
C LEU A 865 58.14 -22.05 37.68
N PHE A 866 58.92 -21.83 36.63
CA PHE A 866 58.46 -21.89 35.24
C PHE A 866 58.41 -23.35 34.78
N VAL A 867 57.34 -23.69 34.08
CA VAL A 867 57.11 -25.00 33.46
C VAL A 867 56.80 -24.76 31.98
N ALA A 868 57.50 -25.45 31.08
CA ALA A 868 57.19 -25.44 29.65
C ALA A 868 57.00 -26.88 29.13
N VAL A 869 56.05 -27.09 28.22
CA VAL A 869 55.68 -28.43 27.71
C VAL A 869 55.76 -28.49 26.19
N GLY A 870 56.09 -29.66 25.64
CA GLY A 870 56.43 -29.79 24.22
C GLY A 870 56.22 -31.17 23.59
N ASP A 871 56.88 -31.36 22.44
CA ASP A 871 56.94 -32.63 21.72
C ASP A 871 57.50 -33.78 22.58
N GLY A 872 57.02 -35.01 22.37
CA GLY A 872 57.60 -36.24 22.95
C GLY A 872 57.55 -36.35 24.47
N GLY A 873 56.52 -35.81 25.12
CA GLY A 873 56.38 -35.81 26.58
C GLY A 873 57.35 -34.87 27.30
N THR A 874 58.02 -33.96 26.57
CA THR A 874 58.98 -33.01 27.14
C THR A 874 58.28 -32.06 28.12
N VAL A 875 58.73 -32.02 29.37
CA VAL A 875 58.46 -30.92 30.31
C VAL A 875 59.79 -30.34 30.79
N LEU A 876 59.96 -29.03 30.70
CA LEU A 876 61.15 -28.33 31.17
C LEU A 876 60.79 -27.42 32.35
N THR A 877 61.68 -27.36 33.33
CA THR A 877 61.47 -26.65 34.61
C THR A 877 62.60 -25.68 34.91
N SER A 878 62.31 -24.44 35.29
CA SER A 878 63.31 -23.44 35.66
C SER A 878 62.84 -22.51 36.78
N PRO A 879 63.65 -22.25 37.82
CA PRO A 879 63.32 -21.28 38.88
C PRO A 879 63.76 -19.84 38.55
N ASP A 880 64.61 -19.65 37.53
CA ASP A 880 65.36 -18.41 37.30
C ASP A 880 65.26 -17.85 35.86
N THR A 881 64.68 -18.61 34.92
CA THR A 881 64.68 -18.41 33.45
C THR A 881 66.00 -18.68 32.71
N PHE A 882 67.08 -19.02 33.42
CA PHE A 882 68.39 -19.38 32.82
C PHE A 882 68.60 -20.90 32.82
N SER A 883 68.33 -21.52 33.96
CA SER A 883 68.67 -22.91 34.30
C SER A 883 67.44 -23.79 34.09
N TRP A 884 67.37 -24.50 32.96
CA TRP A 884 66.24 -25.37 32.61
C TRP A 884 66.59 -26.86 32.77
N SER A 885 65.80 -27.56 33.58
CA SER A 885 65.92 -29.00 33.86
C SER A 885 64.82 -29.80 33.18
N ASN A 886 65.18 -30.86 32.47
CA ASN A 886 64.23 -31.76 31.80
C ASN A 886 63.55 -32.71 32.81
N ARG A 887 62.23 -32.82 32.70
CA ARG A 887 61.33 -33.73 33.40
C ARG A 887 60.47 -34.40 32.31
N LEU A 888 60.53 -35.71 32.15
CA LEU A 888 59.68 -36.37 31.15
C LEU A 888 58.31 -36.68 31.75
N ALA A 889 57.24 -36.37 31.02
CA ALA A 889 55.91 -36.90 31.29
C ALA A 889 55.88 -38.40 30.94
N GLY A 890 55.31 -39.22 31.83
CA GLY A 890 55.49 -40.68 31.83
C GLY A 890 54.90 -41.47 30.65
N ASP A 891 54.22 -40.81 29.71
CA ASP A 891 53.61 -41.43 28.52
C ASP A 891 54.31 -41.06 27.19
N GLY A 892 55.21 -40.08 27.19
CA GLY A 892 55.95 -39.65 25.99
C GLY A 892 55.13 -38.98 24.88
N ARG A 893 53.84 -38.67 25.07
CA ARG A 893 52.99 -38.04 24.04
C ARG A 893 53.24 -36.53 23.93
N ARG A 894 52.92 -35.91 22.78
CA ARG A 894 53.00 -34.44 22.66
C ARG A 894 52.06 -33.77 23.66
N LEU A 895 52.61 -32.83 24.43
CA LEU A 895 51.85 -31.90 25.27
C LEU A 895 51.70 -30.56 24.55
N ARG A 896 50.50 -29.98 24.58
CA ARG A 896 50.13 -28.72 23.91
C ARG A 896 50.06 -27.55 24.86
N ALA A 897 49.31 -27.70 25.94
CA ALA A 897 49.10 -26.63 26.92
C ALA A 897 49.37 -27.12 28.34
N VAL A 898 49.74 -26.19 29.21
CA VAL A 898 49.94 -26.41 30.64
C VAL A 898 49.38 -25.21 31.40
N VAL A 899 48.72 -25.47 32.53
CA VAL A 899 48.19 -24.44 33.43
C VAL A 899 48.54 -24.78 34.88
N ARG A 900 48.71 -23.76 35.71
CA ARG A 900 48.80 -23.90 37.18
C ARG A 900 47.43 -23.52 37.75
N GLY A 901 46.71 -24.50 38.31
CA GLY A 901 45.49 -24.25 39.09
C GLY A 901 45.82 -23.81 40.51
N ASP A 902 44.95 -24.07 41.48
CA ASP A 902 45.22 -23.74 42.89
C ASP A 902 46.27 -24.68 43.50
N ASN A 903 46.10 -26.00 43.34
CA ASN A 903 46.92 -27.01 44.03
C ASN A 903 47.95 -27.76 43.16
N GLN A 904 47.86 -27.72 41.83
CA GLN A 904 48.78 -28.44 40.94
C GLN A 904 48.97 -27.77 39.57
N PHE A 905 50.00 -28.20 38.84
CA PHE A 905 50.10 -28.04 37.39
C PHE A 905 49.32 -29.17 36.69
N VAL A 906 48.66 -28.84 35.58
CA VAL A 906 48.01 -29.79 34.66
C VAL A 906 48.47 -29.47 33.25
N ALA A 907 48.86 -30.48 32.48
CA ALA A 907 49.16 -30.37 31.06
C ALA A 907 48.33 -31.35 30.22
N VAL A 908 48.02 -30.98 28.99
CA VAL A 908 47.13 -31.71 28.08
C VAL A 908 47.71 -31.79 26.67
N GLY A 909 47.29 -32.74 25.84
CA GLY A 909 47.75 -32.80 24.46
C GLY A 909 47.17 -33.92 23.59
N GLU A 910 48.08 -34.63 22.91
CA GLU A 910 47.81 -35.65 21.90
C GLU A 910 46.97 -36.83 22.44
N GLN A 911 46.04 -37.34 21.62
CA GLN A 911 45.11 -38.41 21.99
C GLN A 911 44.34 -38.14 23.29
N SER A 912 43.89 -36.89 23.52
CA SER A 912 43.20 -36.50 24.76
C SER A 912 43.95 -36.82 26.06
N VAL A 913 45.28 -36.91 26.01
CA VAL A 913 46.11 -37.18 27.19
C VAL A 913 46.04 -36.02 28.17
N VAL A 914 46.00 -36.34 29.47
CA VAL A 914 46.08 -35.37 30.57
C VAL A 914 47.09 -35.87 31.60
N VAL A 915 48.06 -35.04 31.95
CA VAL A 915 49.09 -35.29 32.97
C VAL A 915 49.08 -34.19 34.02
N ALA A 916 49.41 -34.53 35.28
CA ALA A 916 49.39 -33.56 36.38
C ALA A 916 50.55 -33.75 37.36
N SER A 917 50.96 -32.66 38.02
CA SER A 917 52.09 -32.59 38.93
C SER A 917 51.88 -31.51 40.01
N ALA A 918 52.04 -31.86 41.28
CA ALA A 918 51.90 -30.90 42.39
C ALA A 918 53.11 -29.94 42.50
N ASP A 919 54.32 -30.41 42.17
CA ASP A 919 55.59 -29.70 42.31
C ASP A 919 56.18 -29.22 40.97
N GLY A 920 55.61 -29.65 39.84
CA GLY A 920 56.14 -29.41 38.48
C GLY A 920 57.29 -30.35 38.10
N VAL A 921 57.72 -31.24 38.99
CA VAL A 921 58.88 -32.13 38.83
C VAL A 921 58.44 -33.58 38.64
N ALA A 922 57.52 -34.08 39.46
CA ALA A 922 56.97 -35.42 39.38
C ALA A 922 55.61 -35.41 38.65
N TRP A 923 55.56 -35.96 37.44
CA TRP A 923 54.38 -35.94 36.57
C TRP A 923 53.69 -37.31 36.52
N THR A 924 52.36 -37.29 36.65
CA THR A 924 51.51 -38.49 36.64
C THR A 924 50.45 -38.41 35.56
N VAL A 925 50.21 -39.51 34.84
CA VAL A 925 49.12 -39.60 33.86
C VAL A 925 47.79 -39.67 34.59
N ARG A 926 46.85 -38.79 34.22
CA ARG A 926 45.49 -38.69 34.78
C ARG A 926 44.44 -39.25 33.83
N LYS A 927 44.59 -39.01 32.52
CA LYS A 927 43.80 -39.60 31.44
C LYS A 927 44.78 -40.07 30.37
N ALA A 928 44.73 -41.36 30.04
CA ALA A 928 45.74 -42.02 29.21
C ALA A 928 45.49 -41.94 27.69
N GLY A 929 44.26 -41.66 27.25
CA GLY A 929 43.94 -41.42 25.84
C GLY A 929 43.91 -42.67 24.95
N ASP A 930 42.83 -42.86 24.19
CA ASP A 930 42.67 -43.99 23.27
C ASP A 930 43.19 -43.68 21.85
N PRO A 931 43.66 -44.69 21.08
CA PRO A 931 44.15 -44.50 19.71
C PRO A 931 43.04 -44.03 18.74
N GLY A 932 42.95 -42.72 18.55
CA GLY A 932 41.91 -42.08 17.73
C GLY A 932 41.24 -40.88 18.44
N ASP A 933 41.46 -40.71 19.75
CA ASP A 933 40.98 -39.56 20.50
C ASP A 933 41.49 -38.23 19.91
N PRO A 934 40.67 -37.16 19.89
CA PRO A 934 41.12 -35.84 19.43
C PRO A 934 42.27 -35.28 20.28
N GLU A 935 43.11 -34.45 19.66
CA GLU A 935 44.18 -33.71 20.34
C GLU A 935 43.59 -32.49 21.07
N LEU A 936 43.85 -32.40 22.39
CA LEU A 936 43.58 -31.23 23.20
C LEU A 936 44.62 -30.15 22.90
N GLN A 937 44.16 -28.94 22.58
CA GLN A 937 45.04 -27.79 22.30
C GLN A 937 45.29 -26.95 23.54
N THR A 938 44.34 -26.92 24.48
CA THR A 938 44.29 -25.89 25.53
C THR A 938 43.74 -26.43 26.86
N VAL A 939 44.19 -25.85 27.97
CA VAL A 939 43.66 -26.12 29.32
C VAL A 939 43.65 -24.83 30.14
N ALA A 940 42.55 -24.57 30.83
CA ALA A 940 42.34 -23.42 31.69
C ALA A 940 41.72 -23.84 33.03
N CYS A 941 41.87 -23.00 34.05
CA CYS A 941 41.32 -23.24 35.38
C CYS A 941 40.86 -21.96 36.06
N GLY A 942 39.85 -22.08 36.93
CA GLY A 942 39.30 -20.97 37.72
C GLY A 942 38.29 -21.48 38.74
N ARG A 943 38.34 -20.94 39.98
CA ARG A 943 37.53 -21.40 41.13
C ARG A 943 37.58 -22.93 41.33
N GLY A 944 38.77 -23.53 41.24
CA GLY A 944 38.96 -24.99 41.35
C GLY A 944 38.45 -25.83 40.18
N LEU A 945 37.65 -25.28 39.26
CA LEU A 945 37.25 -25.96 38.02
C LEU A 945 38.39 -25.91 37.00
N TYR A 946 38.62 -27.01 36.31
CA TYR A 946 39.52 -27.13 35.16
C TYR A 946 38.70 -27.52 33.92
N LEU A 947 39.00 -26.89 32.79
CA LEU A 947 38.45 -27.22 31.47
C LEU A 947 39.60 -27.40 30.48
N ALA A 948 39.54 -28.43 29.64
CA ALA A 948 40.48 -28.66 28.55
C ALA A 948 39.72 -28.73 27.22
N GLY A 949 40.22 -28.06 26.18
CA GLY A 949 39.56 -27.93 24.88
C GLY A 949 40.45 -28.49 23.77
N GLY A 950 39.84 -28.99 22.69
CA GLY A 950 40.56 -29.57 21.57
C GLY A 950 39.82 -29.57 20.24
N LYS A 951 40.34 -30.40 19.34
CA LYS A 951 39.77 -30.62 18.00
C LYS A 951 38.39 -31.27 18.07
N ASN A 952 37.60 -31.09 17.01
CA ASN A 952 36.25 -31.63 16.83
C ASN A 952 35.28 -31.26 17.97
N GLY A 953 35.37 -30.03 18.49
CA GLY A 953 34.55 -29.54 19.60
C GLY A 953 34.76 -30.26 20.96
N LEU A 954 35.81 -31.08 21.08
CA LEU A 954 36.10 -31.82 22.31
C LEU A 954 36.32 -30.88 23.50
N LEU A 955 35.62 -31.17 24.58
CA LEU A 955 35.78 -30.51 25.87
C LEU A 955 35.92 -31.59 26.97
N LEU A 956 36.93 -31.47 27.83
CA LEU A 956 37.00 -32.22 29.08
C LEU A 956 36.81 -31.28 30.27
N ARG A 957 36.24 -31.80 31.36
CA ARG A 957 35.94 -31.05 32.59
C ARG A 957 36.42 -31.80 33.82
N SER A 958 36.96 -31.08 34.79
CA SER A 958 37.38 -31.64 36.08
C SER A 958 37.18 -30.65 37.23
N SER A 959 36.72 -31.13 38.38
CA SER A 959 36.56 -30.36 39.62
C SER A 959 37.81 -30.34 40.51
N ASN A 960 38.87 -31.06 40.13
CA ASN A 960 40.10 -31.19 40.90
C ASN A 960 41.39 -31.21 40.05
N GLY A 961 41.28 -31.35 38.72
CA GLY A 961 42.39 -31.52 37.78
C GLY A 961 42.94 -32.95 37.71
N LEU A 962 42.38 -33.87 38.49
CA LEU A 962 42.83 -35.25 38.66
C LEU A 962 41.95 -36.26 37.91
N ASP A 963 40.65 -36.03 37.88
CA ASP A 963 39.62 -36.93 37.33
C ASP A 963 38.76 -36.16 36.32
N TRP A 964 38.54 -36.71 35.12
CA TRP A 964 38.14 -35.92 33.95
C TRP A 964 36.95 -36.51 33.18
N ASP A 965 35.84 -35.78 33.18
CA ASP A 965 34.63 -36.06 32.41
C ASP A 965 34.81 -35.60 30.95
N THR A 966 34.33 -36.38 29.98
CA THR A 966 34.23 -35.95 28.57
C THR A 966 32.88 -35.25 28.34
N LEU A 967 32.92 -34.10 27.67
CA LEU A 967 31.78 -33.28 27.26
C LEU A 967 31.90 -32.91 25.76
N SER A 968 30.86 -32.27 25.23
CA SER A 968 30.86 -31.69 23.88
C SER A 968 30.46 -30.21 23.97
N ALA A 969 31.23 -29.32 23.34
CA ALA A 969 30.86 -27.91 23.22
C ALA A 969 29.87 -27.71 22.05
N PRO A 970 28.72 -27.04 22.23
CA PRO A 970 27.80 -26.75 21.12
C PRO A 970 28.46 -25.90 20.03
N GLY A 971 28.29 -26.29 18.76
CA GLY A 971 28.68 -25.49 17.58
C GLY A 971 30.18 -25.37 17.29
N ALA A 972 31.08 -25.86 18.16
CA ALA A 972 32.52 -25.69 17.99
C ALA A 972 33.13 -26.66 16.96
N GLY A 973 33.78 -26.13 15.93
CA GLY A 973 34.61 -26.92 15.00
C GLY A 973 35.89 -27.42 15.68
N HIS A 974 36.78 -26.50 16.03
CA HIS A 974 37.97 -26.74 16.87
C HIS A 974 38.05 -25.67 17.96
N ILE A 975 38.32 -26.07 19.21
CA ILE A 975 38.61 -25.17 20.32
C ILE A 975 40.13 -25.02 20.39
N GLU A 976 40.63 -23.83 20.02
CA GLU A 976 42.06 -23.54 20.01
C GLU A 976 42.54 -23.05 21.39
N HIS A 977 41.74 -22.21 22.08
CA HIS A 977 42.13 -21.65 23.37
C HIS A 977 40.98 -21.47 24.37
N LEU A 978 41.23 -21.85 25.62
CA LEU A 978 40.40 -21.60 26.80
C LEU A 978 41.09 -20.60 27.72
N THR A 979 40.33 -19.71 28.35
CA THR A 979 40.84 -18.76 29.34
C THR A 979 39.79 -18.52 30.43
N TYR A 980 40.20 -18.04 31.61
CA TYR A 980 39.30 -17.73 32.72
C TYR A 980 39.47 -16.27 33.17
N GLY A 981 38.35 -15.60 33.43
CA GLY A 981 38.32 -14.24 33.98
C GLY A 981 36.89 -13.76 34.21
N PHE A 982 36.71 -12.80 35.12
CA PHE A 982 35.39 -12.26 35.48
C PHE A 982 34.30 -13.33 35.68
N ASP A 983 34.62 -14.31 36.53
CA ASP A 983 33.77 -15.43 36.93
C ASP A 983 33.23 -16.33 35.79
N ARG A 984 33.90 -16.33 34.64
CA ARG A 984 33.60 -17.20 33.50
C ARG A 984 34.84 -17.69 32.77
N PHE A 985 34.68 -18.81 32.08
CA PHE A 985 35.58 -19.25 31.04
C PHE A 985 35.14 -18.67 29.70
N LEU A 986 36.10 -18.33 28.85
CA LEU A 986 35.89 -18.03 27.43
C LEU A 986 36.66 -19.05 26.60
N ALA A 987 35.99 -19.66 25.63
CA ALA A 987 36.57 -20.48 24.57
C ALA A 987 36.61 -19.67 23.26
N VAL A 988 37.69 -19.81 22.51
CA VAL A 988 37.84 -19.27 21.15
C VAL A 988 38.43 -20.34 20.22
N GLY A 989 38.14 -20.25 18.92
CA GLY A 989 38.54 -21.28 17.97
C GLY A 989 38.43 -20.93 16.50
N GLN A 990 38.19 -21.97 15.69
CA GLN A 990 38.14 -21.93 14.23
C GLN A 990 37.12 -20.91 13.70
N ASP A 991 37.43 -20.26 12.56
CA ASP A 991 36.52 -19.37 11.83
C ASP A 991 35.91 -18.22 12.68
N GLY A 992 36.63 -17.80 13.74
CA GLY A 992 36.20 -16.75 14.66
C GLY A 992 35.20 -17.18 15.74
N TRP A 993 34.91 -18.49 15.86
CA TRP A 993 33.97 -19.02 16.86
C TRP A 993 34.41 -18.67 18.29
N MET A 994 33.46 -18.20 19.10
CA MET A 994 33.66 -17.88 20.52
C MET A 994 32.43 -18.25 21.35
N ALA A 995 32.65 -18.79 22.55
CA ALA A 995 31.58 -19.06 23.52
C ALA A 995 32.07 -18.91 24.97
N SER A 996 31.20 -18.56 25.92
CA SER A 996 31.54 -18.47 27.34
C SER A 996 30.66 -19.37 28.23
N THR A 997 31.18 -19.72 29.41
CA THR A 997 30.50 -20.54 30.42
C THR A 997 30.96 -20.18 31.83
N THR A 998 30.07 -20.27 32.82
CA THR A 998 30.43 -20.12 34.24
C THR A 998 30.77 -21.46 34.93
N ASN A 999 30.45 -22.60 34.30
CA ASN A 999 30.46 -23.91 34.97
C ASN A 999 30.96 -25.10 34.10
N GLY A 1000 31.25 -24.86 32.82
CA GLY A 1000 31.71 -25.87 31.87
C GLY A 1000 30.60 -26.70 31.20
N LEU A 1001 29.35 -26.55 31.64
CA LEU A 1001 28.21 -27.37 31.23
C LEU A 1001 27.27 -26.61 30.27
N HIS A 1002 26.97 -25.35 30.58
CA HIS A 1002 26.13 -24.48 29.75
C HIS A 1002 27.01 -23.44 29.08
N TRP A 1003 26.95 -23.37 27.75
CA TRP A 1003 27.75 -22.47 26.91
C TRP A 1003 26.85 -21.48 26.18
N VAL A 1004 27.23 -20.21 26.20
CA VAL A 1004 26.60 -19.14 25.42
C VAL A 1004 27.56 -18.80 24.27
N GLN A 1005 27.11 -18.94 23.02
CA GLN A 1005 27.90 -18.53 21.85
C GLN A 1005 27.81 -17.02 21.65
N HIS A 1006 28.91 -16.41 21.21
CA HIS A 1006 29.01 -14.96 21.00
C HIS A 1006 29.25 -14.61 19.53
N ALA A 1007 28.80 -13.42 19.11
CA ALA A 1007 29.02 -12.89 17.77
C ALA A 1007 30.48 -12.47 17.56
N GLY A 1008 31.36 -13.44 17.30
CA GLY A 1008 32.77 -13.20 17.01
C GLY A 1008 32.96 -12.45 15.69
N GLY A 1009 33.40 -11.19 15.77
CA GLY A 1009 33.55 -10.31 14.60
C GLY A 1009 34.67 -10.66 13.62
N ALA A 1010 35.34 -11.82 13.78
CA ALA A 1010 36.44 -12.30 12.94
C ALA A 1010 36.00 -13.44 12.00
N ALA A 1011 36.55 -13.47 10.80
CA ALA A 1011 36.32 -14.54 9.81
C ALA A 1011 37.47 -15.57 9.77
N HIS A 1012 38.31 -15.60 10.81
CA HIS A 1012 39.59 -16.31 10.86
C HIS A 1012 39.85 -16.87 12.26
N ASP A 1013 40.56 -18.00 12.34
CA ASP A 1013 40.84 -18.71 13.59
C ASP A 1013 41.44 -17.82 14.69
N LEU A 1014 40.78 -17.83 15.85
CA LEU A 1014 41.25 -17.24 17.09
C LEU A 1014 41.99 -18.31 17.89
N ARG A 1015 43.27 -18.06 18.18
CA ARG A 1015 44.24 -19.02 18.72
C ARG A 1015 44.65 -18.76 20.17
N ALA A 1016 44.35 -17.58 20.71
CA ALA A 1016 44.65 -17.21 22.08
C ALA A 1016 43.54 -16.33 22.66
N ALA A 1017 43.27 -16.47 23.96
CA ALA A 1017 42.34 -15.61 24.67
C ALA A 1017 42.81 -15.30 26.11
N LEU A 1018 42.52 -14.11 26.59
CA LEU A 1018 43.01 -13.57 27.86
C LEU A 1018 42.04 -12.56 28.44
N PHE A 1019 41.69 -12.65 29.73
CA PHE A 1019 41.03 -11.55 30.42
C PHE A 1019 42.06 -10.50 30.90
N PHE A 1020 42.01 -9.29 30.35
CA PHE A 1020 42.92 -8.18 30.69
C PHE A 1020 42.15 -6.89 30.94
N ASP A 1021 42.51 -6.19 32.02
CA ASP A 1021 42.01 -4.87 32.41
C ASP A 1021 40.48 -4.65 32.40
N GLY A 1022 39.69 -5.72 32.58
CA GLY A 1022 38.22 -5.65 32.61
C GLY A 1022 37.51 -6.11 31.34
N ALA A 1023 38.24 -6.46 30.28
CA ALA A 1023 37.73 -7.03 29.03
C ALA A 1023 38.40 -8.38 28.73
N PHE A 1024 37.81 -9.18 27.83
CA PHE A 1024 38.57 -10.24 27.17
C PHE A 1024 39.29 -9.67 25.94
N LEU A 1025 40.48 -10.21 25.69
CA LEU A 1025 41.24 -10.08 24.46
C LEU A 1025 41.24 -11.46 23.78
N ALA A 1026 41.09 -11.48 22.46
CA ALA A 1026 41.24 -12.67 21.64
C ALA A 1026 42.21 -12.37 20.50
N ALA A 1027 43.15 -13.26 20.21
CA ALA A 1027 44.15 -13.08 19.15
C ALA A 1027 44.22 -14.30 18.23
N GLY A 1028 44.62 -14.12 16.97
CA GLY A 1028 44.55 -15.15 15.94
C GLY A 1028 45.34 -14.88 14.66
N ARG A 1029 44.95 -15.57 13.58
CA ARG A 1029 45.57 -15.43 12.23
C ARG A 1029 45.55 -14.00 11.70
N GLN A 1030 46.46 -13.66 10.77
CA GLN A 1030 46.61 -12.32 10.17
C GLN A 1030 46.74 -11.17 11.20
N GLN A 1031 47.50 -11.41 12.28
CA GLN A 1031 47.59 -10.52 13.44
C GLN A 1031 46.23 -10.05 14.01
N THR A 1032 45.18 -10.87 13.89
CA THR A 1032 43.88 -10.62 14.54
C THR A 1032 44.10 -10.42 16.04
N LEU A 1033 43.56 -9.32 16.56
CA LEU A 1033 43.52 -8.97 17.97
C LEU A 1033 42.22 -8.20 18.23
N LEU A 1034 41.26 -8.87 18.86
CA LEU A 1034 39.96 -8.35 19.26
C LEU A 1034 39.97 -8.02 20.76
N GLN A 1035 39.14 -7.07 21.17
CA GLN A 1035 38.82 -6.79 22.57
C GLN A 1035 37.30 -6.76 22.75
N SER A 1036 36.78 -7.46 23.75
CA SER A 1036 35.36 -7.37 24.12
C SER A 1036 35.02 -5.98 24.66
N GLY A 1037 33.73 -5.70 24.80
CA GLY A 1037 33.27 -4.65 25.72
C GLY A 1037 33.77 -4.88 27.15
N PHE A 1038 33.79 -3.82 27.94
CA PHE A 1038 34.23 -3.85 29.34
C PHE A 1038 33.16 -4.49 30.25
N MET A 1039 33.55 -5.47 31.06
CA MET A 1039 32.66 -6.18 32.01
C MET A 1039 32.86 -5.76 33.47
N GLY A 1040 33.86 -4.92 33.77
CA GLY A 1040 34.20 -4.56 35.14
C GLY A 1040 33.17 -3.64 35.81
N PRO A 1041 33.20 -3.53 37.15
CA PRO A 1041 32.62 -2.37 37.84
C PRO A 1041 33.30 -1.07 37.35
N PRO A 1042 32.61 0.08 37.39
CA PRO A 1042 33.11 1.31 36.78
C PRO A 1042 34.40 1.77 37.47
N ARG A 1043 35.40 2.10 36.67
CA ARG A 1043 36.68 2.60 37.13
C ARG A 1043 36.81 4.08 36.86
N LEU A 1044 37.15 4.82 37.92
CA LEU A 1044 37.51 6.23 37.85
C LEU A 1044 39.02 6.35 37.95
N ARG A 1045 39.66 6.90 36.93
CA ARG A 1045 41.11 7.13 36.89
C ARG A 1045 41.39 8.63 36.82
N SER A 1046 42.19 9.15 37.75
CA SER A 1046 42.71 10.51 37.64
C SER A 1046 43.85 10.55 36.61
N LEU A 1047 43.74 11.43 35.63
CA LEU A 1047 44.80 11.71 34.64
C LEU A 1047 45.64 12.94 35.00
N GLY A 1048 45.48 13.47 36.21
CA GLY A 1048 46.25 14.60 36.75
C GLY A 1048 45.53 15.97 36.65
N ARG A 1049 46.22 17.02 37.11
CA ARG A 1049 45.76 18.42 37.03
C ARG A 1049 46.25 19.09 35.74
N SER A 1050 45.33 19.68 34.99
CA SER A 1050 45.61 20.47 33.78
C SER A 1050 45.76 21.95 34.10
N GLY A 1051 46.81 22.29 34.86
CA GLY A 1051 47.12 23.68 35.23
C GLY A 1051 45.99 24.36 36.00
N TRP A 1052 45.55 25.53 35.52
CA TRP A 1052 44.46 26.32 36.12
C TRP A 1052 43.05 25.78 35.80
N LEU A 1053 42.92 24.76 34.94
CA LEU A 1053 41.64 24.22 34.44
C LEU A 1053 41.20 22.93 35.15
N GLY A 1054 41.51 22.82 36.45
CA GLY A 1054 41.08 21.69 37.28
C GLY A 1054 41.87 20.39 37.03
N PHE A 1055 41.19 19.26 37.13
CA PHE A 1055 41.72 17.91 36.91
C PHE A 1055 40.81 17.10 35.99
N ARG A 1056 41.41 16.13 35.30
CA ARG A 1056 40.72 15.24 34.36
C ARG A 1056 40.48 13.87 35.00
N ILE A 1057 39.22 13.45 35.06
CA ILE A 1057 38.85 12.05 35.37
C ILE A 1057 38.54 11.34 34.05
N GLU A 1058 39.08 10.14 33.92
CA GLU A 1058 38.75 9.14 32.91
C GLU A 1058 37.82 8.09 33.53
N ILE A 1059 36.74 7.74 32.83
CA ILE A 1059 35.75 6.76 33.26
C ILE A 1059 35.74 5.58 32.28
N GLN A 1060 35.84 4.36 32.82
CA GLN A 1060 35.60 3.10 32.09
C GLN A 1060 34.43 2.37 32.78
N ALA A 1061 33.45 1.89 32.02
CA ALA A 1061 32.29 1.17 32.52
C ALA A 1061 31.69 0.25 31.44
N GLU A 1062 30.71 -0.58 31.82
CA GLU A 1062 29.98 -1.46 30.91
C GLU A 1062 29.29 -0.68 29.78
N GLU A 1063 29.53 -1.07 28.53
CA GLU A 1063 29.18 -0.30 27.34
C GLU A 1063 27.65 -0.21 27.12
N GLY A 1064 27.11 0.99 26.94
CA GLY A 1064 25.68 1.28 26.92
C GLY A 1064 25.01 1.33 28.32
N SER A 1065 25.77 1.19 29.41
CA SER A 1065 25.21 1.37 30.76
C SER A 1065 25.27 2.83 31.22
N VAL A 1066 24.19 3.29 31.86
CA VAL A 1066 24.02 4.67 32.36
C VAL A 1066 24.42 4.77 33.83
N TRP A 1067 25.16 5.83 34.16
CA TRP A 1067 25.72 6.08 35.49
C TRP A 1067 25.63 7.57 35.88
N MET A 1068 25.49 7.83 37.18
CA MET A 1068 25.66 9.14 37.81
C MET A 1068 27.06 9.23 38.42
N ILE A 1069 27.82 10.27 38.09
CA ILE A 1069 29.03 10.66 38.84
C ILE A 1069 28.63 11.55 40.01
N GLN A 1070 28.99 11.14 41.22
CA GLN A 1070 28.80 11.93 42.44
C GLN A 1070 30.15 12.35 43.03
N ASN A 1071 30.20 13.53 43.66
CA ASN A 1071 31.31 13.92 44.53
C ASN A 1071 30.90 14.09 46.00
N SER A 1072 31.89 14.06 46.89
CA SER A 1072 31.73 14.29 48.32
C SER A 1072 33.01 14.86 48.94
N SER A 1073 32.88 15.74 49.93
CA SER A 1073 34.03 16.25 50.72
C SER A 1073 34.28 15.45 52.00
N ASN A 1074 33.39 14.53 52.38
CA ASN A 1074 33.42 13.81 53.67
C ASN A 1074 33.04 12.32 53.60
N LEU A 1075 32.83 11.76 52.39
CA LEU A 1075 32.34 10.41 52.09
C LEU A 1075 30.92 10.08 52.59
N GLN A 1076 30.21 11.02 53.23
CA GLN A 1076 28.85 10.83 53.74
C GLN A 1076 27.82 11.60 52.90
N ASP A 1077 28.06 12.90 52.68
CA ASP A 1077 27.23 13.77 51.86
C ASP A 1077 27.69 13.70 50.40
N TRP A 1078 26.88 13.07 49.54
CA TRP A 1078 27.17 12.92 48.12
C TRP A 1078 26.29 13.83 47.27
N ARG A 1079 26.88 14.54 46.32
CA ARG A 1079 26.19 15.42 45.36
C ARG A 1079 26.33 14.88 43.95
N ASP A 1080 25.24 14.88 43.22
CA ASP A 1080 25.19 14.54 41.79
C ASP A 1080 25.92 15.62 40.97
N LEU A 1081 26.75 15.20 40.01
CA LEU A 1081 27.45 16.09 39.08
C LEU A 1081 26.94 15.95 37.64
N LEU A 1082 26.94 14.72 37.11
CA LEU A 1082 26.52 14.44 35.74
C LEU A 1082 26.05 13.00 35.58
N TRP A 1083 25.00 12.82 34.76
CA TRP A 1083 24.69 11.54 34.14
C TRP A 1083 25.58 11.34 32.91
N PHE A 1084 26.02 10.10 32.67
CA PHE A 1084 26.62 9.70 31.41
C PHE A 1084 26.17 8.29 31.01
N GLU A 1085 26.16 8.03 29.71
CA GLU A 1085 26.05 6.69 29.12
C GLU A 1085 27.44 6.26 28.65
N ALA A 1086 27.87 5.05 29.01
CA ALA A 1086 29.23 4.59 28.75
C ALA A 1086 29.43 4.16 27.28
N GLY A 1087 30.25 4.90 26.53
CA GLY A 1087 30.67 4.51 25.17
C GLY A 1087 31.95 3.65 25.13
N GLU A 1088 32.38 3.27 23.93
CA GLU A 1088 33.59 2.47 23.69
C GLU A 1088 34.88 3.18 24.19
N GLU A 1089 34.97 4.49 23.96
CA GLU A 1089 36.12 5.32 24.34
C GLU A 1089 36.00 5.83 25.79
N PRO A 1090 37.11 5.95 26.53
CA PRO A 1090 37.07 6.35 27.94
C PRO A 1090 36.54 7.77 28.09
N LEU A 1091 35.41 7.92 28.79
CA LEU A 1091 34.77 9.21 28.95
C LEU A 1091 35.59 10.10 29.87
N ALA A 1092 36.00 11.25 29.34
CA ALA A 1092 36.80 12.22 30.04
C ALA A 1092 36.01 13.49 30.32
N PHE A 1093 35.92 13.88 31.59
CA PHE A 1093 35.38 15.18 31.99
C PHE A 1093 36.38 15.96 32.84
N PHE A 1094 36.19 17.28 32.87
CA PHE A 1094 36.96 18.21 33.67
C PHE A 1094 36.07 18.79 34.78
N ASP A 1095 36.53 18.73 36.02
CA ASP A 1095 35.91 19.51 37.10
C ASP A 1095 36.41 20.96 37.02
N LEU A 1096 35.50 21.89 36.69
CA LEU A 1096 35.78 23.32 36.60
C LEU A 1096 35.69 24.05 37.95
N ALA A 1097 35.50 23.33 39.06
CA ALA A 1097 35.64 23.89 40.40
C ALA A 1097 37.05 24.48 40.60
N GLY A 1098 37.11 25.78 40.87
CA GLY A 1098 38.37 26.53 40.98
C GLY A 1098 39.29 26.08 42.13
N PRO A 1099 40.52 26.62 42.23
CA PRO A 1099 41.64 26.05 43.00
C PRO A 1099 41.50 25.92 44.53
N ALA A 1100 40.33 26.19 45.11
CA ALA A 1100 40.11 26.39 46.54
C ALA A 1100 39.24 25.34 47.25
N GLN A 1101 38.83 24.25 46.59
CA GLN A 1101 38.11 23.16 47.27
C GLN A 1101 39.06 22.21 48.04
N PRO A 1102 38.62 21.64 49.17
CA PRO A 1102 39.34 20.58 49.88
C PRO A 1102 39.36 19.27 49.06
N ALA A 1103 39.97 18.21 49.60
CA ALA A 1103 40.04 16.91 48.92
C ALA A 1103 38.64 16.32 48.69
N CYS A 1104 38.17 16.35 47.45
CA CYS A 1104 36.91 15.74 47.03
C CYS A 1104 37.11 14.28 46.60
N PHE A 1105 36.25 13.41 47.09
CA PHE A 1105 36.10 12.03 46.68
C PHE A 1105 35.06 11.93 45.56
N PHE A 1106 35.23 10.96 44.65
CA PHE A 1106 34.35 10.74 43.50
C PHE A 1106 33.91 9.28 43.44
N ARG A 1107 32.66 9.04 43.03
CA ARG A 1107 32.15 7.69 42.75
C ARG A 1107 31.20 7.69 41.55
N ALA A 1108 31.11 6.55 40.86
CA ALA A 1108 30.05 6.26 39.92
C ALA A 1108 28.96 5.44 40.61
N ARG A 1109 27.68 5.74 40.33
CA ARG A 1109 26.50 5.04 40.86
C ARG A 1109 25.56 4.66 39.69
N ARG A 1110 25.00 3.42 39.68
CA ARG A 1110 23.84 3.07 38.84
C ARG A 1110 22.57 3.72 39.42
N PRO A 1111 21.57 4.06 38.59
CA PRO A 1111 20.27 4.56 39.04
C PRO A 1111 19.74 3.86 40.31
#